data_AF-M0MMP3-F1
#
_entry.id   AF-M0MMP3-F1
#
_cell.length_a   1.000
_cell.length_b   1.000
_cell.length_c   1.000
_cell.angle_alpha   90.00
_cell.angle_beta   90.00
_cell.angle_gamma   90.00
#
_symmetry.space_group_name_H-M   'P 1'
#
loop_
_entity.id
_entity.type
_entity.pdbx_description
1 polymer ?
#
loop_
_entity_poly.entity_id
_entity_poly.type
_entity_poly.pdbx_seq_one_letter_code
_entity_poly.pdbx_strand_id
1 'polypeptide(L)'
;MGRGLDIGPGTIRTAVARDGERDDFTVDSRPATVVRIEESTLESTDLSAGDLRTVEGDDATYAAGSSATAVADAVDGMADRQSVLTDGVVSSAEYAEPAIREIVEELLETGEIEGEGESESESESESESEGDGEGKGEGSTDPTTDEDRIRYATPEPRVPDDSAIADHRAVVESALADLGFEAAPIGKGFAVVYDQLRSDNYTGIGICLGQQTTCLSLSYYGVPALSASITRGRDWIVERAAAETGQAPSAVEETLERFVLDPDATGEIEGAIAGAYDELVGDLVDVMAEGAEDGRIQDGVAVPIAIAGEGAVDGIEYLVGGRLDAGSPGLSIRGVRLADDPATSVVRGALAAARDDDFAEDEAAISRDVEIESDGRPGGDGSSREDGPDTATTGADTGDTTLSFDATAVESDGPAEFDPPGSESADEREGTTDPATELLEGLTEQFPDYEDLDAIEEELEAVRAALEDLEERAADRDAVAPLEERVETLSDEVADLERQAASNRSDVGAVADDLEDVRGTVDELGETVDELIAEVTDYGDLASAVDSLDGLEEEIETLATDVRDLETETDEKRAAVRSELESIGDKQEMLQDDVDDIDDRLEATSDDLENVREAVDGRAETIATLEERFEDRVSELGALAERTSVLEERTDDLETLGDRVDDVDGLEDRVTALETIETRV
;
A
#
# COMPACT_ATOMS: atom_id res chain seq x y z
N MET A 1 -4.27 28.33 -7.82
CA MET A 1 -3.95 27.22 -8.73
C MET A 1 -3.85 25.94 -7.91
N GLY A 2 -4.81 25.02 -8.00
CA GLY A 2 -4.79 23.80 -7.18
C GLY A 2 -3.57 22.91 -7.46
N ARG A 3 -3.05 22.23 -6.42
CA ARG A 3 -1.91 21.29 -6.52
C ARG A 3 -2.36 19.84 -6.33
N GLY A 4 -1.72 18.91 -7.04
CA GLY A 4 -1.79 17.48 -6.77
C GLY A 4 -0.62 17.03 -5.91
N LEU A 5 -0.82 16.04 -5.04
CA LEU A 5 0.21 15.39 -4.25
C LEU A 5 0.02 13.86 -4.33
N ASP A 6 1.09 13.09 -4.42
CA ASP A 6 1.10 11.63 -4.36
C ASP A 6 2.16 11.17 -3.36
N ILE A 7 1.72 10.42 -2.35
CA ILE A 7 2.56 10.00 -1.22
C ILE A 7 2.89 8.50 -1.44
N GLY A 8 3.96 8.23 -2.19
CA GLY A 8 4.43 6.88 -2.52
C GLY A 8 5.61 6.44 -1.64
N PRO A 9 5.76 5.12 -1.33
CA PRO A 9 6.77 4.64 -0.38
C PRO A 9 8.22 4.75 -0.85
N GLY A 10 8.47 4.86 -2.15
CA GLY A 10 9.79 5.22 -2.69
C GLY A 10 9.95 6.72 -2.96
N THR A 11 8.85 7.43 -3.26
CA THR A 11 8.88 8.84 -3.71
C THR A 11 7.56 9.55 -3.42
N ILE A 12 7.65 10.73 -2.80
CA ILE A 12 6.55 11.71 -2.74
C ILE A 12 6.66 12.63 -3.96
N ARG A 13 5.55 12.95 -4.61
CA ARG A 13 5.47 13.83 -5.79
C ARG A 13 4.43 14.93 -5.60
N THR A 14 4.69 16.14 -6.06
CA THR A 14 3.63 17.13 -6.34
C THR A 14 3.53 17.36 -7.84
N ALA A 15 2.35 17.75 -8.30
CA ALA A 15 2.18 18.35 -9.59
C ALA A 15 1.44 19.69 -9.44
N VAL A 16 1.95 20.73 -10.10
CA VAL A 16 1.46 22.11 -10.00
C VAL A 16 1.11 22.64 -11.39
N ALA A 17 0.08 23.50 -11.47
CA ALA A 17 -0.32 24.10 -12.74
C ALA A 17 0.70 25.12 -13.28
N ARG A 18 0.83 25.16 -14.60
CA ARG A 18 1.33 26.34 -15.31
C ARG A 18 0.16 27.07 -15.99
N ASP A 19 0.36 28.35 -16.26
CA ASP A 19 -0.72 29.29 -16.52
C ASP A 19 -1.49 29.02 -17.83
N GLY A 20 -2.79 28.78 -17.74
CA GLY A 20 -3.74 28.90 -18.85
C GLY A 20 -4.07 27.64 -19.68
N GLU A 21 -3.30 26.54 -19.59
CA GLU A 21 -3.60 25.29 -20.30
C GLU A 21 -3.76 24.11 -19.32
N ARG A 22 -4.90 23.39 -19.38
CA ARG A 22 -5.24 22.36 -18.36
C ARG A 22 -4.25 21.19 -18.33
N ASP A 23 -3.54 20.96 -19.43
CA ASP A 23 -2.61 19.85 -19.59
C ASP A 23 -1.13 20.32 -19.52
N ASP A 24 -0.86 21.57 -19.11
CA ASP A 24 0.48 22.07 -18.74
C ASP A 24 0.65 22.05 -17.19
N PHE A 25 1.75 21.46 -16.74
CA PHE A 25 2.07 21.25 -15.33
C PHE A 25 3.55 20.94 -15.13
N THR A 26 4.05 21.22 -13.93
CA THR A 26 5.30 20.65 -13.42
C THR A 26 5.01 19.41 -12.58
N VAL A 27 5.99 18.50 -12.51
CA VAL A 27 6.07 17.49 -11.45
C VAL A 27 7.41 17.68 -10.74
N ASP A 28 7.38 17.81 -9.42
CA ASP A 28 8.59 17.75 -8.58
C ASP A 28 8.45 16.56 -7.62
N SER A 29 9.58 15.99 -7.20
CA SER A 29 9.63 14.70 -6.50
C SER A 29 10.76 14.62 -5.48
N ARG A 30 10.49 14.04 -4.31
CA ARG A 30 11.47 13.77 -3.25
C ARG A 30 11.40 12.30 -2.83
N PRO A 31 12.52 11.65 -2.50
CA PRO A 31 12.50 10.27 -2.04
C PRO A 31 11.78 10.18 -0.70
N ALA A 32 10.91 9.18 -0.54
CA ALA A 32 10.12 8.98 0.69
C ALA A 32 10.91 8.21 1.76
N THR A 33 12.16 8.61 1.98
CA THR A 33 13.11 7.87 2.82
C THR A 33 13.82 8.77 3.84
N VAL A 34 14.30 8.11 4.90
CA VAL A 34 15.20 8.67 5.90
C VAL A 34 16.50 7.89 5.98
N VAL A 35 17.53 8.55 6.51
CA VAL A 35 18.82 7.95 6.87
C VAL A 35 19.22 8.42 8.26
N ARG A 36 19.54 7.49 9.16
CA ARG A 36 20.04 7.80 10.52
C ARG A 36 21.38 8.54 10.42
N ILE A 37 21.51 9.66 11.12
CA ILE A 37 22.75 10.42 11.23
C ILE A 37 23.49 10.01 12.51
N GLU A 38 24.79 9.74 12.42
CA GLU A 38 25.69 9.74 13.57
C GLU A 38 26.68 10.91 13.45
N GLU A 39 27.17 11.44 14.59
CA GLU A 39 28.12 12.57 14.62
C GLU A 39 29.39 12.25 13.81
N SER A 40 29.85 11.00 13.86
CA SER A 40 30.97 10.48 13.05
C SER A 40 30.70 10.42 11.55
N THR A 41 29.44 10.26 11.12
CA THR A 41 29.05 10.24 9.70
C THR A 41 29.23 11.63 9.09
N LEU A 42 28.88 12.67 9.84
CA LEU A 42 29.13 14.07 9.45
C LEU A 42 30.62 14.42 9.56
N GLU A 43 31.35 13.97 10.58
CA GLU A 43 32.81 14.19 10.65
C GLU A 43 33.59 13.54 9.48
N SER A 44 33.03 12.52 8.83
CA SER A 44 33.63 11.85 7.66
C SER A 44 33.25 12.42 6.29
N THR A 45 32.32 13.37 6.21
CA THR A 45 31.79 13.91 4.95
C THR A 45 31.99 15.43 4.86
N ASP A 46 31.84 16.01 3.66
CA ASP A 46 31.85 17.48 3.46
C ASP A 46 30.47 18.13 3.80
N LEU A 47 29.54 17.39 4.41
CA LEU A 47 28.20 17.85 4.78
C LEU A 47 28.18 18.53 6.15
N SER A 48 27.32 19.54 6.32
CA SER A 48 27.10 20.20 7.60
C SER A 48 25.67 19.95 8.10
N ALA A 49 25.52 19.72 9.41
CA ALA A 49 24.22 19.50 10.05
C ALA A 49 23.24 20.69 9.91
N GLY A 50 23.73 21.88 9.55
CA GLY A 50 22.90 23.06 9.32
C GLY A 50 22.37 23.20 7.89
N ASP A 51 22.83 22.36 6.97
CA ASP A 51 22.44 22.35 5.55
C ASP A 51 21.57 21.13 5.18
N LEU A 52 21.21 20.30 6.17
CA LEU A 52 20.38 19.11 6.02
C LEU A 52 19.02 19.33 6.71
N ARG A 53 17.94 18.85 6.08
CA ARG A 53 16.63 18.69 6.73
C ARG A 53 16.65 17.44 7.60
N THR A 54 16.42 17.62 8.90
CA THR A 54 16.59 16.57 9.90
C THR A 54 15.44 16.50 10.90
N VAL A 55 15.00 15.28 11.20
CA VAL A 55 13.95 14.99 12.19
C VAL A 55 14.50 14.14 13.35
N GLU A 56 13.79 14.15 14.47
CA GLU A 56 14.13 13.38 15.68
C GLU A 56 13.10 12.25 15.87
N GLY A 57 13.56 11.07 16.31
CA GLY A 57 12.74 9.92 16.69
C GLY A 57 13.62 8.78 17.21
N ASP A 58 13.10 7.85 18.02
CA ASP A 58 13.84 6.67 18.50
C ASP A 58 15.19 7.01 19.20
N ASP A 59 15.21 8.09 19.99
CA ASP A 59 16.40 8.70 20.62
C ASP A 59 17.54 9.05 19.62
N ALA A 60 17.23 9.32 18.34
CA ALA A 60 18.18 9.61 17.28
C ALA A 60 17.72 10.69 16.27
N THR A 61 18.68 11.25 15.55
CA THR A 61 18.46 12.24 14.48
C THR A 61 18.55 11.57 13.10
N TYR A 62 17.61 11.88 12.22
CA TYR A 62 17.50 11.31 10.87
C TYR A 62 17.50 12.42 9.82
N ALA A 63 18.27 12.27 8.75
CA ALA A 63 18.10 13.07 7.54
C ALA A 63 16.88 12.57 6.77
N ALA A 64 16.06 13.48 6.23
CA ALA A 64 14.87 13.14 5.44
C ALA A 64 14.97 13.65 3.98
N GLY A 65 14.24 13.02 3.06
CA GLY A 65 14.07 13.54 1.69
C GLY A 65 15.39 13.66 0.92
N SER A 66 15.63 14.82 0.29
CA SER A 66 16.89 15.08 -0.42
C SER A 66 18.11 14.92 0.50
N SER A 67 17.96 15.22 1.79
CA SER A 67 19.02 15.12 2.78
C SER A 67 19.38 13.65 3.07
N ALA A 68 18.40 12.74 3.05
CA ALA A 68 18.64 11.31 3.19
C ALA A 68 19.49 10.75 2.04
N THR A 69 19.16 11.14 0.80
CA THR A 69 19.98 10.79 -0.38
C THR A 69 21.38 11.40 -0.29
N ALA A 70 21.50 12.69 0.04
CA ALA A 70 22.79 13.36 0.15
C ALA A 70 23.72 12.71 1.18
N VAL A 71 23.21 12.31 2.35
CA VAL A 71 23.99 11.58 3.37
C VAL A 71 24.39 10.19 2.86
N ALA A 72 23.46 9.42 2.27
CA ALA A 72 23.76 8.08 1.77
C ALA A 72 24.78 8.06 0.62
N ASP A 73 24.68 9.01 -0.31
CA ASP A 73 25.62 9.15 -1.44
C ASP A 73 27.01 9.60 -0.95
N ALA A 74 27.07 10.42 0.09
CA ALA A 74 28.34 10.87 0.70
C ALA A 74 29.08 9.76 1.48
N VAL A 75 28.44 8.61 1.76
CA VAL A 75 29.07 7.44 2.41
C VAL A 75 29.17 6.21 1.49
N ASP A 76 29.22 6.41 0.17
CA ASP A 76 29.27 5.34 -0.84
C ASP A 76 28.16 4.27 -0.66
N GLY A 77 26.99 4.67 -0.16
CA GLY A 77 25.86 3.77 0.08
C GLY A 77 25.94 2.91 1.35
N MET A 78 26.90 3.14 2.26
CA MET A 78 27.02 2.39 3.52
C MET A 78 25.96 2.72 4.60
N ALA A 79 25.01 3.61 4.31
CA ALA A 79 23.94 3.97 5.24
C ALA A 79 22.59 3.43 4.77
N ASP A 80 21.95 2.64 5.62
CA ASP A 80 20.64 2.04 5.35
C ASP A 80 19.56 3.12 5.18
N ARG A 81 19.02 3.23 3.97
CA ARG A 81 17.85 4.07 3.66
C ARG A 81 16.59 3.33 4.12
N GLN A 82 15.78 3.95 4.97
CA GLN A 82 14.51 3.39 5.45
C GLN A 82 13.36 4.18 4.84
N SER A 83 12.30 3.52 4.36
CA SER A 83 11.09 4.22 3.90
C SER A 83 10.31 4.76 5.09
N VAL A 84 9.72 5.95 4.94
CA VAL A 84 8.78 6.52 5.94
C VAL A 84 7.38 5.92 5.85
N LEU A 85 7.16 5.02 4.88
CA LEU A 85 5.89 4.35 4.59
C LEU A 85 6.08 2.83 4.64
N THR A 86 5.05 2.12 5.12
CA THR A 86 4.99 0.65 5.19
C THR A 86 3.64 0.23 4.64
N ASP A 87 3.59 -0.74 3.73
CA ASP A 87 2.41 -1.03 2.89
C ASP A 87 1.78 0.24 2.24
N GLY A 88 2.57 1.27 1.94
CA GLY A 88 2.07 2.54 1.40
C GLY A 88 1.25 3.41 2.36
N VAL A 89 1.21 3.11 3.67
CA VAL A 89 0.67 3.97 4.75
C VAL A 89 1.81 4.44 5.67
N VAL A 90 1.57 5.41 6.57
CA VAL A 90 2.63 5.93 7.47
C VAL A 90 3.19 4.81 8.35
N SER A 91 4.51 4.68 8.39
CA SER A 91 5.16 3.69 9.25
C SER A 91 4.99 4.04 10.73
N SER A 92 4.96 3.06 11.62
CA SER A 92 4.75 3.26 13.06
C SER A 92 5.99 3.70 13.85
N ALA A 93 7.11 3.97 13.17
CA ALA A 93 8.33 4.50 13.77
C ALA A 93 8.19 6.00 14.15
N GLU A 94 8.82 6.42 15.25
CA GLU A 94 8.63 7.79 15.78
C GLU A 94 9.09 8.89 14.81
N TYR A 95 10.04 8.58 13.92
CA TYR A 95 10.53 9.51 12.91
C TYR A 95 9.59 9.70 11.70
N ALA A 96 8.60 8.81 11.49
CA ALA A 96 7.92 8.69 10.19
C ALA A 96 6.97 9.87 9.88
N GLU A 97 6.08 10.22 10.82
CA GLU A 97 5.21 11.40 10.71
C GLU A 97 6.03 12.71 10.59
N PRO A 98 7.03 12.98 11.46
CA PRO A 98 7.93 14.11 11.30
C PRO A 98 8.61 14.18 9.93
N ALA A 99 9.10 13.04 9.42
CA ALA A 99 9.78 12.96 8.13
C ALA A 99 8.84 13.22 6.95
N ILE A 100 7.62 12.67 6.94
CA ILE A 100 6.64 12.94 5.88
C ILE A 100 6.36 14.44 5.79
N ARG A 101 6.11 15.10 6.93
CA ARG A 101 5.86 16.54 6.97
C ARG A 101 7.06 17.35 6.44
N GLU A 102 8.28 17.03 6.89
CA GLU A 102 9.51 17.68 6.44
C GLU A 102 9.77 17.50 4.93
N ILE A 103 9.49 16.31 4.38
CA ILE A 103 9.63 16.01 2.94
C ILE A 103 8.56 16.76 2.13
N VAL A 104 7.32 16.86 2.64
CA VAL A 104 6.23 17.62 2.00
C VAL A 104 6.50 19.13 2.05
N GLU A 105 7.05 19.65 3.15
CA GLU A 105 7.48 21.04 3.28
C GLU A 105 8.60 21.38 2.27
N GLU A 106 9.67 20.56 2.20
CA GLU A 106 10.75 20.69 1.20
C GLU A 106 10.22 20.75 -0.25
N LEU A 107 9.20 19.95 -0.53
CA LEU A 107 8.64 19.73 -1.86
C LEU A 107 7.58 20.78 -2.25
N LEU A 108 6.95 21.45 -1.29
CA LEU A 108 5.99 22.53 -1.53
C LEU A 108 6.65 23.91 -1.61
N GLU A 109 7.74 24.15 -0.86
CA GLU A 109 8.58 25.35 -0.94
C GLU A 109 9.19 25.56 -2.34
N THR A 110 9.70 24.50 -2.98
CA THR A 110 10.31 24.62 -4.32
C THR A 110 9.32 25.04 -5.40
N GLY A 111 8.01 24.92 -5.15
CA GLY A 111 6.95 25.38 -6.04
C GLY A 111 6.74 26.90 -6.11
N GLU A 112 7.27 27.68 -5.16
CA GLU A 112 7.01 29.13 -5.09
C GLU A 112 8.02 29.99 -5.88
N ILE A 113 9.18 29.42 -6.23
CA ILE A 113 10.37 30.20 -6.63
C ILE A 113 10.34 30.67 -8.11
N GLU A 114 9.49 30.11 -8.98
CA GLU A 114 9.35 30.59 -10.37
C GLU A 114 8.57 31.94 -10.49
N GLY A 115 8.16 32.55 -9.37
CA GLY A 115 7.29 33.73 -9.32
C GLY A 115 7.95 35.13 -9.24
N GLU A 116 9.26 35.26 -9.07
CA GLU A 116 9.91 36.57 -8.80
C GLU A 116 10.05 37.51 -10.02
N GLY A 117 8.92 38.09 -10.44
CA GLY A 117 8.89 39.29 -11.29
C GLY A 117 9.12 40.56 -10.47
N GLU A 118 10.35 41.12 -10.54
CA GLU A 118 10.75 42.36 -9.84
C GLU A 118 9.68 43.47 -9.92
N SER A 119 9.02 43.78 -8.80
CA SER A 119 8.07 44.89 -8.70
C SER A 119 8.13 45.63 -7.35
N GLU A 120 9.32 46.16 -7.04
CA GLU A 120 9.46 47.27 -6.07
C GLU A 120 8.48 48.40 -6.43
N SER A 121 7.38 48.52 -5.68
CA SER A 121 6.48 49.67 -5.78
C SER A 121 6.00 50.13 -4.40
N GLU A 122 6.84 50.91 -3.74
CA GLU A 122 6.41 51.75 -2.61
C GLU A 122 5.24 52.65 -3.05
N SER A 123 4.08 52.54 -2.40
CA SER A 123 3.04 53.56 -2.49
C SER A 123 2.25 53.69 -1.19
N GLU A 124 2.75 54.54 -0.29
CA GLU A 124 1.93 55.12 0.77
C GLU A 124 0.80 55.94 0.16
N SER A 125 -0.45 55.66 0.52
CA SER A 125 -1.55 56.63 0.34
C SER A 125 -2.64 56.47 1.39
N GLU A 126 -2.57 57.28 2.45
CA GLU A 126 -3.71 57.54 3.32
C GLU A 126 -4.84 58.22 2.51
N SER A 127 -6.08 57.73 2.61
CA SER A 127 -7.24 58.58 2.32
C SER A 127 -8.46 58.15 3.14
N GLU A 128 -8.88 59.04 4.05
CA GLU A 128 -10.18 58.93 4.72
C GLU A 128 -11.29 59.36 3.76
N SER A 129 -12.39 58.62 3.69
CA SER A 129 -13.68 59.18 3.26
C SER A 129 -14.86 58.46 3.91
N GLU A 130 -15.61 59.16 4.75
CA GLU A 130 -16.88 58.70 5.29
C GLU A 130 -17.95 58.62 4.18
N GLY A 131 -18.78 57.58 4.19
CA GLY A 131 -19.84 57.39 3.20
C GLY A 131 -20.93 56.41 3.67
N ASP A 132 -21.95 56.93 4.35
CA ASP A 132 -23.12 56.15 4.79
C ASP A 132 -23.81 55.43 3.60
N GLY A 133 -23.99 54.12 3.73
CA GLY A 133 -24.66 53.30 2.73
C GLY A 133 -25.16 51.97 3.32
N GLU A 134 -26.35 51.97 3.93
CA GLU A 134 -27.01 50.74 4.42
C GLU A 134 -27.43 49.82 3.25
N GLY A 135 -26.48 49.05 2.73
CA GLY A 135 -26.71 47.95 1.79
C GLY A 135 -26.59 46.61 2.48
N LYS A 136 -27.72 45.93 2.74
CA LYS A 136 -27.70 44.50 3.11
C LYS A 136 -27.41 43.65 1.87
N GLY A 137 -26.14 43.52 1.52
CA GLY A 137 -25.66 42.36 0.78
C GLY A 137 -25.58 41.17 1.73
N GLU A 138 -25.95 39.99 1.25
CA GLU A 138 -25.55 38.74 1.89
C GLU A 138 -24.04 38.57 1.72
N GLY A 139 -23.38 37.95 2.69
CA GLY A 139 -21.93 37.82 2.68
C GLY A 139 -21.49 36.92 1.54
N SER A 140 -20.94 37.52 0.47
CA SER A 140 -19.90 36.83 -0.30
C SER A 140 -18.80 36.50 0.71
N THR A 141 -18.42 35.24 0.78
CA THR A 141 -17.08 34.89 1.27
C THR A 141 -16.04 35.65 0.44
N ASP A 142 -14.89 35.95 1.05
CA ASP A 142 -13.70 36.23 0.25
C ASP A 142 -13.47 35.01 -0.66
N PRO A 143 -13.04 35.19 -1.92
CA PRO A 143 -12.48 34.09 -2.66
C PRO A 143 -11.18 33.70 -1.96
N THR A 144 -11.17 32.56 -1.26
CA THR A 144 -9.91 31.86 -0.97
C THR A 144 -9.18 31.70 -2.29
N THR A 145 -7.92 32.12 -2.35
CA THR A 145 -7.18 32.06 -3.60
C THR A 145 -7.05 30.59 -3.98
N ASP A 146 -7.28 30.22 -5.24
CA ASP A 146 -7.28 28.82 -5.68
C ASP A 146 -5.94 28.07 -5.41
N GLU A 147 -4.93 28.76 -4.86
CA GLU A 147 -3.56 28.32 -4.59
C GLU A 147 -3.45 27.45 -3.33
N ASP A 148 -4.45 27.54 -2.44
CA ASP A 148 -4.48 26.83 -1.16
C ASP A 148 -5.05 25.40 -1.26
N ARG A 149 -5.72 25.04 -2.38
CA ARG A 149 -6.39 23.73 -2.56
C ARG A 149 -5.40 22.63 -2.97
N ILE A 150 -5.28 21.59 -2.15
CA ILE A 150 -4.47 20.40 -2.44
C ILE A 150 -5.34 19.14 -2.47
N ARG A 151 -5.15 18.29 -3.48
CA ARG A 151 -5.61 16.90 -3.44
C ARG A 151 -4.44 15.96 -3.26
N TYR A 152 -4.51 15.07 -2.27
CA TYR A 152 -3.44 14.12 -1.95
C TYR A 152 -3.85 12.68 -2.18
N ALA A 153 -3.02 11.91 -2.89
CA ALA A 153 -3.32 10.54 -3.27
C ALA A 153 -2.93 9.54 -2.17
N THR A 154 -3.94 8.94 -1.55
CA THR A 154 -3.85 7.89 -0.51
C THR A 154 -4.30 6.55 -1.09
N PRO A 155 -3.81 5.40 -0.60
CA PRO A 155 -4.41 4.11 -0.93
C PRO A 155 -5.91 4.07 -0.65
N GLU A 156 -6.66 3.44 -1.55
CA GLU A 156 -8.05 3.01 -1.36
C GLU A 156 -8.16 2.01 -0.17
N PRO A 157 -9.35 1.84 0.45
CA PRO A 157 -9.51 1.00 1.64
C PRO A 157 -9.05 -0.44 1.41
N ARG A 158 -8.44 -1.04 2.43
CA ARG A 158 -8.11 -2.48 2.44
C ARG A 158 -9.34 -3.27 2.90
N VAL A 159 -9.29 -4.58 2.65
CA VAL A 159 -10.30 -5.54 3.14
C VAL A 159 -9.56 -6.60 3.98
N PRO A 160 -9.98 -6.91 5.22
CA PRO A 160 -11.14 -6.38 5.95
C PRO A 160 -10.87 -5.18 6.87
N ASP A 161 -9.63 -4.70 6.98
CA ASP A 161 -9.21 -3.66 7.94
C ASP A 161 -8.62 -2.44 7.22
N ASP A 162 -9.22 -1.27 7.43
CA ASP A 162 -8.83 0.02 6.85
C ASP A 162 -8.27 1.03 7.88
N SER A 163 -8.11 0.62 9.15
CA SER A 163 -7.69 1.49 10.26
C SER A 163 -6.38 2.24 9.97
N ALA A 164 -5.34 1.52 9.54
CA ALA A 164 -4.03 2.10 9.19
C ALA A 164 -4.08 3.10 8.01
N ILE A 165 -5.13 3.07 7.18
CA ILE A 165 -5.34 4.06 6.11
C ILE A 165 -6.03 5.30 6.68
N ALA A 166 -6.97 5.15 7.62
CA ALA A 166 -7.58 6.29 8.32
C ALA A 166 -6.52 7.05 9.14
N ASP A 167 -5.64 6.35 9.86
CA ASP A 167 -4.52 6.95 10.59
C ASP A 167 -3.55 7.67 9.65
N HIS A 168 -3.21 7.07 8.49
CA HIS A 168 -2.38 7.72 7.46
C HIS A 168 -2.99 9.01 6.92
N ARG A 169 -4.30 9.04 6.64
CA ARG A 169 -5.00 10.26 6.21
C ARG A 169 -4.93 11.35 7.27
N ALA A 170 -5.20 11.01 8.53
CA ALA A 170 -5.17 11.97 9.64
C ALA A 170 -3.79 12.62 9.82
N VAL A 171 -2.70 11.85 9.70
CA VAL A 171 -1.31 12.37 9.74
C VAL A 171 -1.05 13.31 8.56
N VAL A 172 -1.43 12.92 7.33
CA VAL A 172 -1.19 13.74 6.13
C VAL A 172 -2.02 15.03 6.14
N GLU A 173 -3.29 14.96 6.56
CA GLU A 173 -4.16 16.14 6.70
C GLU A 173 -3.64 17.09 7.77
N SER A 174 -3.16 16.58 8.92
CA SER A 174 -2.54 17.43 9.94
C SER A 174 -1.27 18.11 9.42
N ALA A 175 -0.41 17.39 8.68
CA ALA A 175 0.80 17.95 8.11
C ALA A 175 0.52 19.04 7.04
N LEU A 176 -0.50 18.84 6.19
CA LEU A 176 -0.89 19.83 5.18
C LEU A 176 -1.63 21.04 5.78
N ALA A 177 -2.42 20.84 6.84
CA ALA A 177 -3.12 21.90 7.56
C ALA A 177 -2.16 22.79 8.36
N ASP A 178 -1.10 22.21 8.97
CA ASP A 178 -0.01 22.96 9.62
C ASP A 178 0.73 23.88 8.62
N LEU A 179 0.86 23.43 7.36
CA LEU A 179 1.41 24.22 6.25
C LEU A 179 0.39 25.20 5.62
N GLY A 180 -0.86 25.20 6.08
CA GLY A 180 -1.90 26.16 5.69
C GLY A 180 -2.77 25.77 4.49
N PHE A 181 -2.64 24.55 3.96
CA PHE A 181 -3.38 24.10 2.77
C PHE A 181 -4.76 23.50 3.10
N GLU A 182 -5.74 23.75 2.21
CA GLU A 182 -7.03 23.07 2.20
C GLU A 182 -6.86 21.71 1.48
N ALA A 183 -6.50 20.70 2.27
CA ALA A 183 -6.24 19.34 1.79
C ALA A 183 -7.50 18.48 1.79
N ALA A 184 -7.73 17.74 0.70
CA ALA A 184 -8.73 16.68 0.63
C ALA A 184 -8.18 15.43 -0.09
N PRO A 185 -8.47 14.22 0.38
CA PRO A 185 -7.85 13.01 -0.16
C PRO A 185 -8.46 12.56 -1.50
N ILE A 186 -7.72 11.73 -2.24
CA ILE A 186 -8.21 10.98 -3.40
C ILE A 186 -7.60 9.56 -3.39
N GLY A 187 -8.36 8.54 -3.78
CA GLY A 187 -7.83 7.20 -4.00
C GLY A 187 -6.80 7.15 -5.15
N LYS A 188 -5.75 6.33 -5.07
CA LYS A 188 -4.72 6.23 -6.12
C LYS A 188 -5.27 5.63 -7.41
N GLY A 189 -6.11 4.60 -7.32
CA GLY A 189 -6.85 4.07 -8.46
C GLY A 189 -7.84 5.09 -9.04
N PHE A 190 -8.52 5.86 -8.18
CA PHE A 190 -9.44 6.92 -8.62
C PHE A 190 -8.72 8.11 -9.27
N ALA A 191 -7.50 8.45 -8.82
CA ALA A 191 -6.65 9.42 -9.49
C ALA A 191 -6.29 8.98 -10.92
N VAL A 192 -6.03 7.68 -11.15
CA VAL A 192 -5.83 7.13 -12.51
C VAL A 192 -7.09 7.29 -13.37
N VAL A 193 -8.30 7.23 -12.80
CA VAL A 193 -9.54 7.57 -13.53
C VAL A 193 -9.55 9.04 -13.97
N TYR A 194 -9.14 9.96 -13.09
CA TYR A 194 -9.10 11.40 -13.38
C TYR A 194 -8.07 11.78 -14.46
N ASP A 195 -6.88 11.18 -14.42
CA ASP A 195 -5.85 11.37 -15.44
C ASP A 195 -6.25 10.73 -16.79
N GLN A 196 -6.57 9.44 -16.77
CA GLN A 196 -6.68 8.66 -18.01
C GLN A 196 -8.10 8.65 -18.61
N LEU A 197 -9.15 8.49 -17.81
CA LEU A 197 -10.51 8.19 -18.30
C LEU A 197 -11.38 9.44 -18.54
N ARG A 198 -10.79 10.63 -18.53
CA ARG A 198 -11.44 11.92 -18.86
C ARG A 198 -12.16 11.91 -20.22
N SER A 199 -11.66 11.17 -21.22
CA SER A 199 -12.29 10.98 -22.53
C SER A 199 -13.65 10.28 -22.48
N ASP A 200 -13.87 9.47 -21.46
CA ASP A 200 -15.06 8.64 -21.26
C ASP A 200 -15.92 9.19 -20.11
N ASN A 201 -15.72 10.47 -19.75
CA ASN A 201 -16.39 11.18 -18.65
C ASN A 201 -16.11 10.49 -17.30
N TYR A 202 -14.85 10.18 -17.03
CA TYR A 202 -14.39 9.56 -15.78
C TYR A 202 -15.15 8.24 -15.45
N THR A 203 -15.59 7.51 -16.48
CA THR A 203 -16.33 6.26 -16.35
C THR A 203 -15.45 5.08 -16.72
N GLY A 204 -15.19 4.20 -15.76
CA GLY A 204 -14.42 2.97 -15.91
C GLY A 204 -13.53 2.67 -14.70
N ILE A 205 -12.57 1.77 -14.88
CA ILE A 205 -11.68 1.32 -13.80
C ILE A 205 -10.30 1.95 -13.96
N GLY A 206 -9.82 2.61 -12.92
CA GLY A 206 -8.42 3.00 -12.77
C GLY A 206 -7.70 2.01 -11.83
N ILE A 207 -6.55 1.52 -12.25
CA ILE A 207 -5.68 0.63 -11.47
C ILE A 207 -4.32 1.31 -11.31
N CYS A 208 -3.85 1.43 -10.07
CA CYS A 208 -2.51 1.91 -9.74
C CYS A 208 -1.72 0.75 -9.10
N LEU A 209 -0.76 0.17 -9.84
CA LEU A 209 0.26 -0.68 -9.25
C LEU A 209 1.36 0.23 -8.67
N GLY A 210 1.22 0.55 -7.39
CA GLY A 210 2.27 1.22 -6.64
C GLY A 210 3.41 0.26 -6.26
N GLN A 211 4.41 0.81 -5.59
CA GLN A 211 5.55 0.02 -5.15
C GLN A 211 5.19 -1.05 -4.09
N GLN A 212 4.42 -0.70 -3.04
CA GLN A 212 4.02 -1.65 -1.99
C GLN A 212 2.56 -2.14 -2.10
N THR A 213 1.70 -1.40 -2.82
CA THR A 213 0.26 -1.68 -2.91
C THR A 213 -0.26 -1.56 -4.33
N THR A 214 -1.22 -2.41 -4.69
CA THR A 214 -2.04 -2.23 -5.89
C THR A 214 -3.42 -1.73 -5.48
N CYS A 215 -3.84 -0.61 -6.07
CA CYS A 215 -5.07 0.09 -5.75
C CYS A 215 -5.99 0.11 -6.97
N LEU A 216 -7.31 -0.04 -6.78
CA LEU A 216 -8.31 0.03 -7.85
C LEU A 216 -9.49 0.91 -7.46
N SER A 217 -10.03 1.63 -8.43
CA SER A 217 -11.33 2.28 -8.31
C SER A 217 -12.14 2.15 -9.60
N LEU A 218 -13.36 1.64 -9.48
CA LEU A 218 -14.41 1.68 -10.52
C LEU A 218 -15.26 2.93 -10.26
N SER A 219 -15.35 3.79 -11.27
CA SER A 219 -16.15 5.02 -11.25
C SER A 219 -17.18 5.03 -12.38
N TYR A 220 -18.34 5.64 -12.12
CA TYR A 220 -19.33 6.01 -13.12
C TYR A 220 -19.55 7.52 -13.08
N TYR A 221 -19.33 8.21 -14.20
CA TYR A 221 -19.50 9.66 -14.35
C TYR A 221 -18.71 10.53 -13.35
N GLY A 222 -17.59 10.05 -12.82
CA GLY A 222 -16.77 10.74 -11.81
C GLY A 222 -17.20 10.49 -10.37
N VAL A 223 -18.05 9.49 -10.11
CA VAL A 223 -18.42 9.01 -8.78
C VAL A 223 -17.91 7.57 -8.59
N PRO A 224 -17.10 7.28 -7.55
CA PRO A 224 -16.71 5.91 -7.22
C PRO A 224 -17.90 5.02 -6.90
N ALA A 225 -17.81 3.75 -7.30
CA ALA A 225 -18.78 2.70 -7.02
C ALA A 225 -18.14 1.50 -6.31
N LEU A 226 -16.85 1.24 -6.55
CA LEU A 226 -16.02 0.28 -5.83
C LEU A 226 -14.62 0.88 -5.73
N SER A 227 -14.04 0.90 -4.53
CA SER A 227 -12.67 1.35 -4.26
C SER A 227 -12.02 0.40 -3.27
N ALA A 228 -10.85 -0.16 -3.63
CA ALA A 228 -10.15 -1.16 -2.82
C ALA A 228 -8.64 -1.16 -3.09
N SER A 229 -7.84 -1.60 -2.12
CA SER A 229 -6.41 -1.87 -2.30
C SER A 229 -5.96 -3.22 -1.71
N ILE A 230 -4.87 -3.76 -2.27
CA ILE A 230 -4.17 -4.96 -1.80
C ILE A 230 -2.70 -4.63 -1.50
N THR A 231 -2.13 -5.27 -0.48
CA THR A 231 -0.72 -5.12 -0.04
C THR A 231 0.25 -5.93 -0.90
N ARG A 232 0.08 -5.85 -2.23
CA ARG A 232 0.94 -6.45 -3.25
C ARG A 232 1.24 -5.41 -4.32
N GLY A 233 2.51 -5.11 -4.53
CA GLY A 233 3.01 -4.14 -5.51
C GLY A 233 4.34 -4.58 -6.13
N ARG A 234 5.10 -3.64 -6.69
CA ARG A 234 6.45 -3.88 -7.24
C ARG A 234 7.38 -4.64 -6.27
N ASP A 235 7.45 -4.23 -5.00
CA ASP A 235 8.35 -4.84 -4.01
C ASP A 235 7.99 -6.33 -3.80
N TRP A 236 6.70 -6.63 -3.63
CA TRP A 236 6.21 -7.99 -3.52
C TRP A 236 6.49 -8.83 -4.77
N ILE A 237 6.39 -8.25 -5.99
CA ILE A 237 6.77 -8.95 -7.23
C ILE A 237 8.26 -9.32 -7.23
N VAL A 238 9.13 -8.39 -6.79
CA VAL A 238 10.58 -8.61 -6.68
C VAL A 238 10.88 -9.71 -5.68
N GLU A 239 10.32 -9.65 -4.47
CA GLU A 239 10.48 -10.68 -3.43
C GLU A 239 9.96 -12.05 -3.89
N ARG A 240 8.77 -12.09 -4.47
CA ARG A 240 8.09 -13.31 -4.95
C ARG A 240 8.87 -14.02 -6.04
N ALA A 241 9.50 -13.26 -6.96
CA ALA A 241 10.33 -13.79 -8.03
C ALA A 241 11.77 -14.12 -7.56
N ALA A 242 12.34 -13.35 -6.63
CA ALA A 242 13.62 -13.66 -5.99
C ALA A 242 13.55 -15.00 -5.23
N ALA A 243 12.50 -15.19 -4.43
CA ALA A 243 12.24 -16.43 -3.69
C ALA A 243 11.97 -17.65 -4.62
N GLU A 244 11.38 -17.46 -5.79
CA GLU A 244 11.15 -18.55 -6.75
C GLU A 244 12.41 -18.95 -7.55
N THR A 245 13.35 -18.02 -7.74
CA THR A 245 14.56 -18.22 -8.57
C THR A 245 15.86 -18.34 -7.78
N GLY A 246 15.82 -18.12 -6.46
CA GLY A 246 17.01 -18.07 -5.60
C GLY A 246 17.97 -16.91 -5.90
N GLN A 247 17.53 -15.91 -6.68
CA GLN A 247 18.34 -14.76 -7.06
C GLN A 247 18.26 -13.65 -6.01
N ALA A 248 19.29 -12.80 -5.95
CA ALA A 248 19.27 -11.60 -5.11
C ALA A 248 18.17 -10.63 -5.62
N PRO A 249 17.38 -9.99 -4.74
CA PRO A 249 16.33 -9.04 -5.12
C PRO A 249 16.79 -7.97 -6.12
N SER A 250 18.00 -7.40 -5.94
CA SER A 250 18.56 -6.40 -6.84
C SER A 250 18.81 -6.87 -8.28
N ALA A 251 19.05 -8.17 -8.50
CA ALA A 251 19.14 -8.75 -9.85
C ALA A 251 17.76 -8.94 -10.49
N VAL A 252 16.73 -9.17 -9.67
CA VAL A 252 15.33 -9.19 -10.10
C VAL A 252 14.86 -7.77 -10.43
N GLU A 253 15.25 -6.76 -9.66
CA GLU A 253 14.99 -5.34 -9.95
C GLU A 253 15.65 -4.88 -11.26
N GLU A 254 16.95 -5.15 -11.46
CA GLU A 254 17.67 -4.80 -12.69
C GLU A 254 17.05 -5.46 -13.94
N THR A 255 16.39 -6.61 -13.75
CA THR A 255 15.63 -7.30 -14.80
C THR A 255 14.26 -6.64 -15.00
N LEU A 256 13.54 -6.35 -13.92
CA LEU A 256 12.21 -5.75 -13.91
C LEU A 256 12.18 -4.34 -14.53
N GLU A 257 13.22 -3.54 -14.33
CA GLU A 257 13.38 -2.21 -14.97
C GLU A 257 13.43 -2.25 -16.50
N ARG A 258 13.71 -3.42 -17.08
CA ARG A 258 13.83 -3.65 -18.53
C ARG A 258 12.84 -4.71 -19.03
N PHE A 259 11.90 -5.11 -18.17
CA PHE A 259 10.97 -6.20 -18.42
C PHE A 259 9.75 -5.74 -19.23
N VAL A 260 9.32 -6.61 -20.14
CA VAL A 260 8.08 -6.48 -20.91
C VAL A 260 7.32 -7.78 -20.72
N LEU A 261 6.05 -7.70 -20.34
CA LEU A 261 5.21 -8.86 -20.01
C LEU A 261 4.73 -9.56 -21.29
N ASP A 262 5.61 -10.38 -21.87
CA ASP A 262 5.34 -11.20 -23.06
C ASP A 262 5.08 -12.67 -22.66
N PRO A 263 4.00 -13.33 -23.12
CA PRO A 263 3.74 -14.75 -22.86
C PRO A 263 4.77 -15.72 -23.48
N ASP A 264 5.61 -15.27 -24.43
CA ASP A 264 6.76 -16.02 -24.96
C ASP A 264 8.08 -15.70 -24.20
N ALA A 265 8.06 -15.04 -23.03
CA ALA A 265 9.24 -14.81 -22.20
C ALA A 265 9.90 -16.13 -21.73
N THR A 266 11.17 -16.35 -22.07
CA THR A 266 11.89 -17.63 -21.83
C THR A 266 13.00 -17.57 -20.77
N GLY A 267 13.21 -16.42 -20.12
CA GLY A 267 14.18 -16.26 -19.05
C GLY A 267 13.65 -16.75 -17.70
N GLU A 268 14.53 -17.10 -16.78
CA GLU A 268 14.17 -17.67 -15.47
C GLU A 268 13.61 -16.60 -14.52
N ILE A 269 14.28 -15.44 -14.44
CA ILE A 269 13.82 -14.27 -13.69
C ILE A 269 12.58 -13.68 -14.37
N GLU A 270 12.62 -13.53 -15.70
CA GLU A 270 11.49 -13.01 -16.49
C GLU A 270 10.22 -13.87 -16.36
N GLY A 271 10.37 -15.19 -16.30
CA GLY A 271 9.27 -16.13 -16.07
C GLY A 271 8.69 -16.03 -14.66
N ALA A 272 9.53 -15.89 -13.64
CA ALA A 272 9.08 -15.72 -12.25
C ALA A 272 8.40 -14.36 -12.02
N ILE A 273 8.92 -13.28 -12.64
CA ILE A 273 8.26 -11.97 -12.66
C ILE A 273 6.88 -12.08 -13.33
N ALA A 274 6.78 -12.73 -14.49
CA ALA A 274 5.50 -12.94 -15.17
C ALA A 274 4.51 -13.75 -14.31
N GLY A 275 4.99 -14.77 -13.59
CA GLY A 275 4.20 -15.55 -12.64
C GLY A 275 3.69 -14.73 -11.45
N ALA A 276 4.53 -13.84 -10.89
CA ALA A 276 4.13 -12.93 -9.82
C ALA A 276 3.08 -11.91 -10.29
N TYR A 277 3.21 -11.34 -11.50
CA TYR A 277 2.16 -10.51 -12.09
C TYR A 277 0.85 -11.30 -12.31
N ASP A 278 0.90 -12.54 -12.77
CA ASP A 278 -0.27 -13.40 -12.98
C ASP A 278 -0.96 -13.82 -11.66
N GLU A 279 -0.21 -13.91 -10.56
CA GLU A 279 -0.73 -14.09 -9.20
C GLU A 279 -1.42 -12.81 -8.69
N LEU A 280 -0.74 -11.65 -8.74
CA LEU A 280 -1.28 -10.34 -8.29
C LEU A 280 -2.53 -9.92 -9.07
N VAL A 281 -2.55 -10.11 -10.40
CA VAL A 281 -3.74 -9.86 -11.21
C VAL A 281 -4.86 -10.85 -10.89
N GLY A 282 -4.53 -12.05 -10.37
CA GLY A 282 -5.50 -12.97 -9.78
C GLY A 282 -6.22 -12.37 -8.57
N ASP A 283 -5.47 -11.91 -7.57
CA ASP A 283 -6.05 -11.26 -6.38
C ASP A 283 -6.93 -10.06 -6.76
N LEU A 284 -6.49 -9.28 -7.75
CA LEU A 284 -7.23 -8.12 -8.26
C LEU A 284 -8.57 -8.51 -8.92
N VAL A 285 -8.61 -9.63 -9.64
CA VAL A 285 -9.85 -10.19 -10.23
C VAL A 285 -10.80 -10.64 -9.12
N ASP A 286 -10.28 -11.27 -8.06
CA ASP A 286 -11.09 -11.76 -6.94
C ASP A 286 -11.69 -10.59 -6.12
N VAL A 287 -10.95 -9.50 -5.88
CA VAL A 287 -11.49 -8.26 -5.27
C VAL A 287 -12.58 -7.62 -6.13
N MET A 288 -12.43 -7.62 -7.47
CA MET A 288 -13.50 -7.16 -8.37
C MET A 288 -14.72 -8.12 -8.36
N ALA A 289 -14.52 -9.42 -8.14
CA ALA A 289 -15.60 -10.39 -8.02
C ALA A 289 -16.38 -10.24 -6.70
N GLU A 290 -15.72 -10.00 -5.56
CA GLU A 290 -16.40 -9.64 -4.29
C GLU A 290 -17.26 -8.38 -4.48
N GLY A 291 -16.72 -7.34 -5.13
CA GLY A 291 -17.46 -6.13 -5.47
C GLY A 291 -18.64 -6.35 -6.44
N ALA A 292 -18.59 -7.40 -7.27
CA ALA A 292 -19.71 -7.81 -8.12
C ALA A 292 -20.81 -8.54 -7.33
N GLU A 293 -20.45 -9.42 -6.39
CA GLU A 293 -21.41 -10.14 -5.53
C GLU A 293 -22.10 -9.20 -4.53
N ASP A 294 -21.40 -8.19 -4.01
CA ASP A 294 -21.97 -7.08 -3.23
C ASP A 294 -22.90 -6.16 -4.06
N GLY A 295 -23.01 -6.36 -5.38
CA GLY A 295 -23.91 -5.62 -6.26
C GLY A 295 -23.44 -4.20 -6.61
N ARG A 296 -22.18 -3.83 -6.29
CA ARG A 296 -21.60 -2.51 -6.62
C ARG A 296 -21.33 -2.32 -8.12
N ILE A 297 -21.30 -3.40 -8.90
CA ILE A 297 -21.02 -3.40 -10.35
C ILE A 297 -22.32 -3.45 -11.17
N GLN A 298 -22.45 -2.56 -12.17
CA GLN A 298 -23.62 -2.52 -13.04
C GLN A 298 -23.55 -3.53 -14.19
N ASP A 299 -24.41 -4.55 -14.13
CA ASP A 299 -24.60 -5.61 -15.13
C ASP A 299 -24.62 -5.07 -16.58
N GLY A 300 -23.64 -5.48 -17.39
CA GLY A 300 -23.62 -5.21 -18.84
C GLY A 300 -23.24 -3.79 -19.26
N VAL A 301 -22.74 -2.94 -18.35
CA VAL A 301 -22.08 -1.68 -18.74
C VAL A 301 -20.66 -1.97 -19.22
N ALA A 302 -20.34 -1.57 -20.47
CA ALA A 302 -19.03 -1.81 -21.08
C ALA A 302 -18.03 -0.70 -20.73
N VAL A 303 -17.17 -0.94 -19.74
CA VAL A 303 -16.22 0.05 -19.19
C VAL A 303 -14.81 -0.08 -19.78
N PRO A 304 -14.07 1.03 -19.98
CA PRO A 304 -12.62 1.00 -20.19
C PRO A 304 -11.88 0.74 -18.87
N ILE A 305 -10.65 0.22 -18.98
CA ILE A 305 -9.71 0.09 -17.86
C ILE A 305 -8.42 0.83 -18.21
N ALA A 306 -7.88 1.59 -17.26
CA ALA A 306 -6.57 2.23 -17.34
C ALA A 306 -5.67 1.76 -16.20
N ILE A 307 -4.42 1.40 -16.54
CA ILE A 307 -3.39 0.93 -15.61
C ILE A 307 -2.27 1.96 -15.54
N ALA A 308 -1.78 2.24 -14.34
CA ALA A 308 -0.63 3.11 -14.10
C ALA A 308 0.10 2.74 -12.79
N GLY A 309 1.02 3.60 -12.35
CA GLY A 309 1.86 3.39 -11.16
C GLY A 309 3.27 2.86 -11.50
N GLU A 310 4.16 2.90 -10.52
CA GLU A 310 5.59 2.52 -10.64
C GLU A 310 5.82 1.01 -10.88
N GLY A 311 4.83 0.18 -10.54
CA GLY A 311 4.83 -1.26 -10.78
C GLY A 311 4.15 -1.69 -12.09
N ALA A 312 3.70 -0.75 -12.93
CA ALA A 312 3.06 -1.06 -14.20
C ALA A 312 4.09 -1.13 -15.35
N VAL A 313 4.20 -2.31 -15.97
CA VAL A 313 5.14 -2.62 -17.08
C VAL A 313 4.41 -2.78 -18.41
N ASP A 314 5.10 -2.56 -19.52
CA ASP A 314 4.57 -2.80 -20.88
C ASP A 314 4.01 -4.24 -21.00
N GLY A 315 2.80 -4.38 -21.53
CA GLY A 315 2.13 -5.66 -21.75
C GLY A 315 1.20 -6.11 -20.62
N ILE A 316 1.24 -5.45 -19.45
CA ILE A 316 0.33 -5.74 -18.33
C ILE A 316 -1.16 -5.58 -18.71
N GLU A 317 -1.47 -4.73 -19.68
CA GLU A 317 -2.82 -4.55 -20.21
C GLU A 317 -3.38 -5.80 -20.89
N TYR A 318 -2.51 -6.65 -21.46
CA TYR A 318 -2.92 -7.93 -22.07
C TYR A 318 -3.20 -9.00 -21.01
N LEU A 319 -2.39 -9.06 -19.95
CA LEU A 319 -2.62 -9.97 -18.83
C LEU A 319 -3.91 -9.62 -18.09
N VAL A 320 -4.08 -8.35 -17.70
CA VAL A 320 -5.28 -7.86 -17.00
C VAL A 320 -6.53 -8.06 -17.87
N GLY A 321 -6.46 -7.72 -19.17
CA GLY A 321 -7.56 -7.97 -20.10
C GLY A 321 -7.92 -9.47 -20.19
N GLY A 322 -6.92 -10.33 -20.39
CA GLY A 322 -7.13 -11.78 -20.52
C GLY A 322 -7.62 -12.47 -19.25
N ARG A 323 -7.16 -12.06 -18.07
CA ARG A 323 -7.62 -12.58 -16.77
C ARG A 323 -9.06 -12.16 -16.47
N LEU A 324 -9.41 -10.88 -16.68
CA LEU A 324 -10.77 -10.39 -16.41
C LEU A 324 -11.79 -10.97 -17.42
N ASP A 325 -11.45 -11.06 -18.72
CA ASP A 325 -12.30 -11.72 -19.74
C ASP A 325 -12.58 -13.21 -19.42
N ALA A 326 -11.70 -13.85 -18.65
CA ALA A 326 -11.84 -15.25 -18.22
C ALA A 326 -12.51 -15.42 -16.85
N GLY A 327 -12.38 -14.43 -15.95
CA GLY A 327 -12.66 -14.57 -14.52
C GLY A 327 -13.75 -13.67 -13.93
N SER A 328 -14.10 -12.53 -14.56
CA SER A 328 -14.99 -11.53 -13.96
C SER A 328 -16.46 -11.71 -14.34
N PRO A 329 -17.35 -12.20 -13.44
CA PRO A 329 -18.78 -12.18 -13.68
C PRO A 329 -19.35 -10.74 -13.62
N GLY A 330 -20.25 -10.40 -14.55
CA GLY A 330 -21.04 -9.15 -14.54
C GLY A 330 -20.42 -7.95 -15.26
N LEU A 331 -19.12 -7.69 -15.06
CA LEU A 331 -18.42 -6.58 -15.72
C LEU A 331 -18.20 -6.87 -17.22
N SER A 332 -18.42 -5.87 -18.09
CA SER A 332 -18.05 -5.94 -19.51
C SER A 332 -16.89 -5.00 -19.79
N ILE A 333 -15.81 -5.51 -20.40
CA ILE A 333 -14.61 -4.72 -20.70
C ILE A 333 -14.67 -4.21 -22.13
N ARG A 334 -14.44 -2.90 -22.30
CA ARG A 334 -14.34 -2.23 -23.60
C ARG A 334 -12.92 -2.26 -24.17
N GLY A 335 -11.94 -2.35 -23.28
CA GLY A 335 -10.51 -2.42 -23.56
C GLY A 335 -9.70 -1.99 -22.34
N VAL A 336 -8.48 -2.51 -22.22
CA VAL A 336 -7.50 -2.16 -21.18
C VAL A 336 -6.39 -1.35 -21.86
N ARG A 337 -5.83 -0.35 -21.15
CA ARG A 337 -4.63 0.39 -21.58
C ARG A 337 -3.67 0.63 -20.41
N LEU A 338 -2.38 0.68 -20.72
CA LEU A 338 -1.36 1.34 -19.91
C LEU A 338 -1.43 2.86 -20.14
N ALA A 339 -1.07 3.67 -19.14
CA ALA A 339 -0.96 5.13 -19.28
C ALA A 339 0.33 5.55 -20.02
N ASP A 340 0.31 6.66 -20.76
CA ASP A 340 1.46 7.13 -21.55
C ASP A 340 2.73 7.45 -20.71
N ASP A 341 2.52 7.89 -19.48
CA ASP A 341 3.51 7.86 -18.39
C ASP A 341 2.79 7.30 -17.14
N PRO A 342 3.05 6.03 -16.77
CA PRO A 342 2.46 5.38 -15.60
C PRO A 342 2.86 6.01 -14.27
N ALA A 343 4.12 6.45 -14.13
CA ALA A 343 4.71 6.79 -12.83
C ALA A 343 4.20 8.12 -12.28
N THR A 344 3.86 9.10 -13.14
CA THR A 344 3.24 10.37 -12.68
C THR A 344 1.73 10.44 -12.84
N SER A 345 1.08 9.38 -13.35
CA SER A 345 -0.38 9.31 -13.56
C SER A 345 -1.21 9.66 -12.31
N VAL A 346 -0.82 9.14 -11.14
CA VAL A 346 -1.52 9.39 -9.87
C VAL A 346 -1.46 10.87 -9.48
N VAL A 347 -0.29 11.51 -9.55
CA VAL A 347 -0.15 12.92 -9.16
C VAL A 347 -0.78 13.87 -10.19
N ARG A 348 -0.78 13.52 -11.49
CA ARG A 348 -1.57 14.22 -12.52
C ARG A 348 -3.07 14.10 -12.27
N GLY A 349 -3.55 12.93 -11.86
CA GLY A 349 -4.95 12.69 -11.49
C GLY A 349 -5.38 13.51 -10.28
N ALA A 350 -4.57 13.55 -9.24
CA ALA A 350 -4.79 14.40 -8.08
C ALA A 350 -4.82 15.90 -8.46
N LEU A 351 -3.90 16.35 -9.32
CA LEU A 351 -3.90 17.72 -9.86
C LEU A 351 -5.14 18.01 -10.73
N ALA A 352 -5.61 17.04 -11.51
CA ALA A 352 -6.81 17.18 -12.33
C ALA A 352 -8.08 17.31 -11.48
N ALA A 353 -8.13 16.63 -10.32
CA ALA A 353 -9.17 16.74 -9.29
C ALA A 353 -9.06 18.05 -8.47
N ALA A 354 -7.84 18.52 -8.16
CA ALA A 354 -7.60 19.79 -7.46
C ALA A 354 -8.04 21.03 -8.27
N ARG A 355 -8.33 20.85 -9.57
CA ARG A 355 -8.85 21.88 -10.49
C ARG A 355 -10.25 21.56 -11.01
N ASP A 356 -10.98 20.62 -10.40
CA ASP A 356 -12.36 20.31 -10.76
C ASP A 356 -13.30 20.76 -9.62
N ASP A 357 -14.05 21.83 -9.86
CA ASP A 357 -14.91 22.47 -8.84
C ASP A 357 -16.17 21.66 -8.53
N ASP A 358 -16.51 20.70 -9.40
CA ASP A 358 -17.56 19.71 -9.19
C ASP A 358 -17.04 18.43 -8.48
N PHE A 359 -15.76 18.36 -8.07
CA PHE A 359 -15.21 17.22 -7.33
C PHE A 359 -15.76 17.18 -5.90
N ALA A 360 -16.45 16.09 -5.54
CA ALA A 360 -17.00 15.89 -4.20
C ALA A 360 -15.90 15.92 -3.11
N GLU A 361 -15.98 16.89 -2.21
CA GLU A 361 -15.03 17.06 -1.09
C GLU A 361 -15.36 16.17 0.11
N ASP A 362 -16.47 15.42 0.05
CA ASP A 362 -16.87 14.38 1.01
C ASP A 362 -16.06 13.07 0.86
N GLU A 363 -16.09 12.22 1.90
CA GLU A 363 -15.46 10.89 1.90
C GLU A 363 -15.92 9.95 0.76
N ALA A 364 -16.97 10.29 0.03
CA ALA A 364 -17.48 9.57 -1.15
C ALA A 364 -16.41 9.32 -2.24
N ALA A 365 -15.31 10.09 -2.25
CA ALA A 365 -14.16 9.85 -3.12
C ALA A 365 -13.39 8.54 -2.81
N ILE A 366 -13.55 7.97 -1.60
CA ILE A 366 -12.72 6.86 -1.07
C ILE A 366 -13.51 5.87 -0.19
N SER A 367 -14.76 6.17 0.19
CA SER A 367 -15.62 5.26 0.96
C SER A 367 -15.95 3.96 0.20
N ARG A 368 -15.93 2.81 0.89
CA ARG A 368 -16.35 1.50 0.32
C ARG A 368 -17.80 1.49 -0.19
N ASP A 369 -18.68 2.26 0.45
CA ASP A 369 -20.13 2.16 0.27
C ASP A 369 -20.77 3.49 -0.18
N VAL A 370 -20.64 3.78 -1.49
CA VAL A 370 -21.45 4.82 -2.15
C VAL A 370 -22.78 4.21 -2.59
N GLU A 371 -23.86 4.50 -1.88
CA GLU A 371 -25.22 4.09 -2.28
C GLU A 371 -25.65 4.80 -3.58
N ILE A 372 -25.51 4.12 -4.72
CA ILE A 372 -26.03 4.62 -6.00
C ILE A 372 -27.57 4.60 -5.97
N GLU A 373 -28.19 5.75 -5.69
CA GLU A 373 -29.64 5.92 -5.80
C GLU A 373 -30.12 5.59 -7.22
N SER A 374 -30.70 4.40 -7.40
CA SER A 374 -31.21 3.90 -8.68
C SER A 374 -32.53 4.58 -9.07
N ASP A 375 -32.43 5.82 -9.53
CA ASP A 375 -33.57 6.70 -9.81
C ASP A 375 -34.51 6.11 -10.88
N GLY A 376 -35.75 5.75 -10.48
CA GLY A 376 -36.79 5.47 -11.48
C GLY A 376 -37.96 4.54 -11.14
N ARG A 377 -38.61 4.63 -9.95
CA ARG A 377 -40.05 4.28 -9.83
C ARG A 377 -40.74 4.78 -8.54
N PRO A 378 -41.78 5.63 -8.63
CA PRO A 378 -42.44 6.19 -7.45
C PRO A 378 -43.61 5.32 -6.93
N GLY A 379 -43.64 5.10 -5.61
CA GLY A 379 -44.88 4.85 -4.85
C GLY A 379 -44.86 3.71 -3.83
N GLY A 380 -44.76 4.03 -2.54
CA GLY A 380 -44.87 3.05 -1.44
C GLY A 380 -44.67 3.64 -0.04
N ASP A 381 -45.67 4.36 0.50
CA ASP A 381 -45.69 4.77 1.92
C ASP A 381 -45.71 3.54 2.85
N GLY A 382 -44.86 3.53 3.88
CA GLY A 382 -44.52 2.33 4.68
C GLY A 382 -43.88 2.61 6.05
N SER A 383 -44.41 3.56 6.80
CA SER A 383 -43.84 4.07 8.07
C SER A 383 -43.50 3.02 9.16
N SER A 384 -42.30 3.17 9.76
CA SER A 384 -41.89 2.85 11.14
C SER A 384 -41.68 1.38 11.58
N ARG A 385 -40.42 1.05 11.94
CA ARG A 385 -39.98 1.00 13.36
C ARG A 385 -38.48 0.78 13.52
N GLU A 386 -37.91 1.45 14.51
CA GLU A 386 -36.69 1.03 15.22
C GLU A 386 -37.11 0.11 16.38
N ASP A 387 -36.38 -0.98 16.60
CA ASP A 387 -36.24 -1.69 17.88
C ASP A 387 -34.99 -2.59 17.76
N GLY A 388 -34.22 -2.75 18.85
CA GLY A 388 -32.85 -3.30 18.82
C GLY A 388 -32.75 -4.83 18.74
N PRO A 389 -31.53 -5.37 18.50
CA PRO A 389 -31.30 -6.81 18.38
C PRO A 389 -31.13 -7.51 19.73
N ASP A 390 -32.14 -8.28 20.16
CA ASP A 390 -31.98 -9.33 21.18
C ASP A 390 -31.42 -10.62 20.52
N THR A 391 -30.45 -11.25 21.17
CA THR A 391 -29.74 -12.42 20.61
C THR A 391 -30.47 -13.75 20.84
N ALA A 392 -30.46 -14.60 19.80
CA ALA A 392 -30.62 -16.05 19.95
C ALA A 392 -29.22 -16.68 20.18
N THR A 393 -29.03 -17.81 20.85
CA THR A 393 -29.71 -19.09 20.55
C THR A 393 -29.67 -20.10 21.71
N THR A 394 -30.60 -21.05 21.69
CA THR A 394 -30.75 -22.23 22.58
C THR A 394 -29.52 -23.16 22.62
N GLY A 395 -29.27 -23.98 23.65
CA GLY A 395 -30.04 -24.32 24.86
C GLY A 395 -29.78 -25.77 25.33
N ALA A 396 -30.63 -26.32 26.22
CA ALA A 396 -30.56 -27.66 26.89
C ALA A 396 -29.70 -27.71 28.18
N ASP A 397 -30.02 -28.50 29.22
CA ASP A 397 -31.28 -29.18 29.59
C ASP A 397 -31.33 -29.45 31.12
N THR A 398 -32.40 -29.01 31.79
CA THR A 398 -33.08 -29.77 32.86
C THR A 398 -34.40 -29.07 33.20
N GLY A 399 -35.52 -29.80 33.08
CA GLY A 399 -36.85 -29.21 33.27
C GLY A 399 -37.31 -29.18 34.74
N ASP A 400 -37.73 -28.01 35.23
CA ASP A 400 -38.55 -27.91 36.44
C ASP A 400 -40.05 -28.00 36.10
N THR A 401 -40.77 -28.89 36.77
CA THR A 401 -42.22 -29.03 36.64
C THR A 401 -42.92 -28.38 37.80
N THR A 402 -43.71 -27.35 37.51
CA THR A 402 -44.77 -26.86 38.40
C THR A 402 -45.59 -28.02 38.97
N LEU A 403 -45.71 -28.10 40.30
CA LEU A 403 -46.94 -28.41 41.05
C LEU A 403 -46.67 -28.63 42.55
N SER A 404 -47.37 -27.91 43.42
CA SER A 404 -48.11 -28.55 44.52
C SER A 404 -49.24 -27.63 45.00
N PHE A 405 -50.36 -28.23 45.40
CA PHE A 405 -51.59 -27.56 45.84
C PHE A 405 -52.27 -28.41 46.90
N ASP A 406 -52.85 -27.74 47.90
CA ASP A 406 -53.94 -28.19 48.78
C ASP A 406 -53.71 -29.43 49.68
N ALA A 407 -54.39 -29.47 50.83
CA ALA A 407 -54.16 -30.48 51.86
C ALA A 407 -55.47 -30.97 52.50
N THR A 408 -55.80 -32.27 52.36
CA THR A 408 -56.92 -32.91 53.08
C THR A 408 -56.78 -34.44 53.23
N ALA A 409 -56.96 -34.94 54.47
CA ALA A 409 -57.47 -36.27 54.88
C ALA A 409 -56.68 -37.54 54.40
N VAL A 410 -56.79 -38.76 54.97
CA VAL A 410 -57.92 -39.55 55.53
C VAL A 410 -57.44 -40.61 56.55
N GLU A 411 -58.13 -40.70 57.70
CA GLU A 411 -58.63 -41.87 58.52
C GLU A 411 -57.81 -43.19 58.69
N SER A 412 -58.09 -44.10 59.66
CA SER A 412 -59.06 -44.19 60.79
C SER A 412 -58.31 -44.69 62.06
N ASP A 413 -58.84 -45.06 63.24
CA ASP A 413 -60.17 -45.27 63.89
C ASP A 413 -59.95 -45.00 65.42
N GLY A 414 -60.91 -44.96 66.36
CA GLY A 414 -62.37 -45.15 66.34
C GLY A 414 -62.81 -46.17 67.43
N PRO A 415 -63.95 -46.02 68.13
CA PRO A 415 -64.88 -44.87 68.26
C PRO A 415 -64.54 -44.03 69.54
N ALA A 416 -65.36 -43.17 70.20
CA ALA A 416 -66.81 -42.96 70.16
C ALA A 416 -67.28 -41.55 70.66
N GLU A 417 -68.60 -41.45 70.81
CA GLU A 417 -69.49 -40.36 71.28
C GLU A 417 -69.29 -40.01 72.79
N PHE A 418 -69.72 -38.86 73.36
CA PHE A 418 -70.90 -38.01 73.08
C PHE A 418 -70.72 -36.57 73.67
N ASP A 419 -71.59 -35.60 73.30
CA ASP A 419 -71.44 -34.13 73.51
C ASP A 419 -72.79 -33.45 73.87
N PRO A 420 -72.91 -32.11 74.06
CA PRO A 420 -72.31 -31.23 75.07
C PRO A 420 -73.24 -31.16 76.32
N PRO A 421 -73.96 -30.08 76.78
CA PRO A 421 -74.03 -28.63 76.47
C PRO A 421 -73.33 -27.71 77.53
N GLY A 422 -73.34 -26.39 77.30
CA GLY A 422 -72.83 -25.37 78.23
C GLY A 422 -73.87 -24.82 79.23
N SER A 423 -73.43 -23.91 80.12
CA SER A 423 -74.25 -23.31 81.18
C SER A 423 -74.36 -21.78 81.07
N GLU A 424 -75.60 -21.30 80.88
CA GLU A 424 -75.97 -19.91 81.15
C GLU A 424 -76.72 -19.80 82.49
N SER A 425 -76.77 -18.56 83.00
CA SER A 425 -77.28 -18.05 84.28
C SER A 425 -78.70 -18.45 84.76
N ALA A 426 -78.97 -18.13 86.05
CA ALA A 426 -80.29 -17.86 86.67
C ALA A 426 -81.20 -19.06 87.00
N ASP A 427 -82.11 -19.05 87.98
CA ASP A 427 -82.30 -18.32 89.28
C ASP A 427 -83.40 -19.09 90.09
N GLU A 428 -83.77 -18.63 91.30
CA GLU A 428 -84.97 -18.98 92.12
C GLU A 428 -85.15 -20.48 92.55
N ARG A 429 -85.12 -20.89 93.83
CA ARG A 429 -85.90 -20.59 95.07
C ARG A 429 -87.19 -21.40 95.34
N GLU A 430 -87.09 -22.18 96.43
CA GLU A 430 -88.12 -22.56 97.43
C GLU A 430 -89.28 -23.53 97.06
N GLY A 431 -89.41 -24.63 97.82
CA GLY A 431 -90.39 -25.70 97.55
C GLY A 431 -90.52 -26.85 98.58
N THR A 432 -90.75 -26.54 99.86
CA THR A 432 -91.42 -27.39 100.90
C THR A 432 -90.97 -28.86 101.19
N THR A 433 -90.44 -29.04 102.42
CA THR A 433 -90.87 -30.04 103.44
C THR A 433 -90.52 -31.55 103.33
N ASP A 434 -89.65 -32.00 104.26
CA ASP A 434 -89.68 -33.20 105.14
C ASP A 434 -90.29 -34.54 104.63
N PRO A 435 -89.56 -35.69 104.76
CA PRO A 435 -89.65 -36.45 106.02
C PRO A 435 -88.31 -37.12 106.42
N ALA A 436 -87.36 -36.35 106.96
CA ALA A 436 -86.14 -36.87 107.58
C ALA A 436 -86.23 -36.92 109.13
N THR A 437 -87.26 -36.30 109.70
CA THR A 437 -87.39 -36.11 111.16
C THR A 437 -87.95 -37.36 111.90
N GLU A 438 -88.56 -38.32 111.21
CA GLU A 438 -89.20 -39.51 111.84
C GLU A 438 -88.29 -40.73 112.06
N LEU A 439 -87.05 -40.75 111.53
CA LEU A 439 -86.14 -41.92 111.65
C LEU A 439 -85.14 -41.85 112.81
N LEU A 440 -85.29 -40.89 113.73
CA LEU A 440 -84.44 -40.74 114.93
C LEU A 440 -85.00 -41.38 116.21
N GLU A 441 -86.17 -42.04 116.17
CA GLU A 441 -86.83 -42.66 117.34
C GLU A 441 -86.75 -44.20 117.35
N GLY A 442 -85.95 -44.82 116.47
CA GLY A 442 -86.00 -46.28 116.21
C GLY A 442 -84.70 -47.09 116.32
N LEU A 443 -83.55 -46.49 116.67
CA LEU A 443 -82.21 -47.14 116.58
C LEU A 443 -81.39 -47.10 117.88
N THR A 444 -82.05 -47.24 119.03
CA THR A 444 -81.42 -47.18 120.36
C THR A 444 -81.25 -48.55 121.05
N GLU A 445 -81.48 -49.66 120.35
CA GLU A 445 -81.51 -51.02 120.92
C GLU A 445 -80.65 -52.06 120.16
N GLN A 446 -79.42 -51.71 119.72
CA GLN A 446 -78.50 -52.71 119.15
C GLN A 446 -76.99 -52.46 119.35
N PHE A 447 -76.55 -52.30 120.61
CA PHE A 447 -75.18 -52.65 121.03
C PHE A 447 -75.20 -54.11 121.54
N PRO A 448 -74.26 -54.98 121.14
CA PRO A 448 -72.94 -55.04 121.79
C PRO A 448 -71.78 -55.33 120.78
N ASP A 449 -70.48 -55.31 121.09
CA ASP A 449 -69.71 -55.01 122.32
C ASP A 449 -68.65 -53.90 122.03
N TYR A 450 -67.87 -53.46 123.02
CA TYR A 450 -67.05 -52.24 122.94
C TYR A 450 -65.54 -52.42 122.69
N GLU A 451 -65.00 -53.64 122.59
CA GLU A 451 -63.53 -53.87 122.58
C GLU A 451 -62.87 -53.73 121.18
N ASP A 452 -63.61 -53.80 120.07
CA ASP A 452 -63.05 -53.62 118.71
C ASP A 452 -62.82 -52.14 118.34
N LEU A 453 -63.43 -51.19 119.07
CA LEU A 453 -63.26 -49.75 118.81
C LEU A 453 -61.86 -49.24 119.16
N ASP A 454 -61.29 -49.70 120.27
CA ASP A 454 -59.95 -49.28 120.73
C ASP A 454 -58.86 -49.64 119.70
N ALA A 455 -58.98 -50.81 119.07
CA ALA A 455 -58.05 -51.26 118.03
C ALA A 455 -58.17 -50.44 116.72
N ILE A 456 -59.40 -50.08 116.34
CA ILE A 456 -59.64 -49.18 115.19
C ILE A 456 -59.17 -47.76 115.52
N GLU A 457 -59.25 -47.31 116.76
CA GLU A 457 -58.72 -46.01 117.18
C GLU A 457 -57.17 -45.99 117.17
N GLU A 458 -56.50 -47.09 117.57
CA GLU A 458 -55.04 -47.24 117.46
C GLU A 458 -54.58 -47.30 115.98
N GLU A 459 -55.28 -48.03 115.09
CA GLU A 459 -55.00 -47.99 113.64
C GLU A 459 -55.29 -46.60 113.03
N LEU A 460 -56.35 -45.91 113.48
CA LEU A 460 -56.68 -44.57 113.00
C LEU A 460 -55.65 -43.53 113.48
N GLU A 461 -55.11 -43.67 114.69
CA GLU A 461 -54.04 -42.81 115.21
C GLU A 461 -52.70 -43.11 114.51
N ALA A 462 -52.41 -44.38 114.18
CA ALA A 462 -51.27 -44.74 113.33
C ALA A 462 -51.41 -44.19 111.89
N VAL A 463 -52.62 -44.23 111.30
CA VAL A 463 -52.89 -43.63 109.99
C VAL A 463 -52.82 -42.10 110.04
N ARG A 464 -53.27 -41.45 111.13
CA ARG A 464 -53.07 -40.00 111.34
C ARG A 464 -51.59 -39.67 111.43
N ALA A 465 -50.80 -40.39 112.23
CA ALA A 465 -49.36 -40.17 112.33
C ALA A 465 -48.63 -40.40 111.00
N ALA A 466 -49.04 -41.40 110.22
CA ALA A 466 -48.51 -41.64 108.87
C ALA A 466 -48.95 -40.55 107.86
N LEU A 467 -50.13 -39.96 108.05
CA LEU A 467 -50.61 -38.83 107.25
C LEU A 467 -49.93 -37.51 107.67
N GLU A 468 -49.59 -37.35 108.94
CA GLU A 468 -48.83 -36.20 109.48
C GLU A 468 -47.35 -36.26 109.05
N ASP A 469 -46.71 -37.43 109.06
CA ASP A 469 -45.38 -37.66 108.47
C ASP A 469 -45.36 -37.51 106.93
N LEU A 470 -46.47 -37.83 106.25
CA LEU A 470 -46.63 -37.61 104.81
C LEU A 470 -46.99 -36.16 104.47
N GLU A 471 -47.72 -35.46 105.34
CA GLU A 471 -47.91 -34.00 105.28
C GLU A 471 -46.61 -33.26 105.62
N GLU A 472 -45.75 -33.75 106.53
CA GLU A 472 -44.41 -33.19 106.77
C GLU A 472 -43.52 -33.37 105.52
N ARG A 473 -43.54 -34.55 104.90
CA ARG A 473 -42.89 -34.83 103.61
C ARG A 473 -43.47 -34.05 102.41
N ALA A 474 -44.69 -33.50 102.53
CA ALA A 474 -45.28 -32.59 101.54
C ALA A 474 -45.11 -31.10 101.92
N ALA A 475 -44.86 -30.82 103.21
CA ALA A 475 -44.51 -29.52 103.77
C ALA A 475 -43.02 -29.20 103.62
N ASP A 476 -42.20 -30.18 103.21
CA ASP A 476 -40.94 -30.03 102.45
C ASP A 476 -41.14 -29.28 101.09
N ARG A 477 -42.13 -28.40 100.99
CA ARG A 477 -42.27 -27.33 100.00
C ARG A 477 -41.02 -26.45 99.94
N ASP A 478 -40.33 -26.29 101.07
CA ASP A 478 -39.01 -25.64 101.17
C ASP A 478 -37.90 -26.43 100.44
N ALA A 479 -38.09 -27.72 100.15
CA ALA A 479 -37.24 -28.52 99.27
C ALA A 479 -37.70 -28.53 97.80
N VAL A 480 -38.96 -28.14 97.52
CA VAL A 480 -39.49 -27.96 96.16
C VAL A 480 -39.09 -26.59 95.58
N ALA A 481 -39.13 -25.51 96.37
CA ALA A 481 -38.71 -24.18 95.93
C ALA A 481 -37.30 -24.12 95.28
N PRO A 482 -36.23 -24.74 95.84
CA PRO A 482 -34.91 -24.78 95.19
C PRO A 482 -34.83 -25.79 94.01
N LEU A 483 -35.88 -26.56 93.74
CA LEU A 483 -36.03 -27.31 92.48
C LEU A 483 -36.73 -26.45 91.43
N GLU A 484 -37.73 -25.64 91.81
CA GLU A 484 -38.39 -24.65 90.94
C GLU A 484 -37.38 -23.60 90.45
N GLU A 485 -36.59 -22.99 91.35
CA GLU A 485 -35.50 -22.04 91.01
C GLU A 485 -34.46 -22.67 90.04
N ARG A 486 -34.15 -23.96 90.22
CA ARG A 486 -33.24 -24.70 89.34
C ARG A 486 -33.86 -25.06 87.99
N VAL A 487 -35.18 -25.26 87.91
CA VAL A 487 -35.90 -25.49 86.65
C VAL A 487 -36.02 -24.18 85.87
N GLU A 488 -36.23 -23.05 86.54
CA GLU A 488 -36.18 -21.72 85.93
C GLU A 488 -34.76 -21.44 85.38
N THR A 489 -33.72 -21.66 86.19
CA THR A 489 -32.31 -21.56 85.75
C THR A 489 -32.00 -22.46 84.56
N LEU A 490 -32.44 -23.73 84.58
CA LEU A 490 -32.24 -24.67 83.45
C LEU A 490 -33.05 -24.28 82.20
N SER A 491 -34.20 -23.63 82.36
CA SER A 491 -34.98 -23.10 81.23
C SER A 491 -34.28 -21.91 80.58
N ASP A 492 -33.66 -21.03 81.37
CA ASP A 492 -32.83 -19.93 80.86
C ASP A 492 -31.56 -20.47 80.18
N GLU A 493 -30.85 -21.44 80.78
CA GLU A 493 -29.71 -22.13 80.15
C GLU A 493 -30.09 -22.80 78.82
N VAL A 494 -31.26 -23.45 78.74
CA VAL A 494 -31.77 -24.04 77.49
C VAL A 494 -32.10 -22.95 76.47
N ALA A 495 -32.76 -21.87 76.85
CA ALA A 495 -33.07 -20.77 75.93
C ALA A 495 -31.81 -20.04 75.42
N ASP A 496 -30.76 -19.94 76.25
CA ASP A 496 -29.44 -19.45 75.86
C ASP A 496 -28.76 -20.40 74.87
N LEU A 497 -28.80 -21.71 75.11
CA LEU A 497 -28.27 -22.73 74.20
C LEU A 497 -29.05 -22.80 72.87
N GLU A 498 -30.36 -22.61 72.86
CA GLU A 498 -31.16 -22.51 71.63
C GLU A 498 -30.77 -21.28 70.80
N ARG A 499 -30.56 -20.13 71.46
CA ARG A 499 -30.08 -18.91 70.79
C ARG A 499 -28.64 -19.06 70.27
N GLN A 500 -27.76 -19.77 70.99
CA GLN A 500 -26.43 -20.11 70.50
C GLN A 500 -26.48 -21.10 69.33
N ALA A 501 -27.34 -22.12 69.38
CA ALA A 501 -27.53 -23.07 68.28
C ALA A 501 -28.11 -22.42 67.02
N ALA A 502 -28.95 -21.38 67.17
CA ALA A 502 -29.43 -20.56 66.07
C ALA A 502 -28.30 -19.71 65.46
N SER A 503 -27.44 -19.07 66.27
CA SER A 503 -26.24 -18.36 65.80
C SER A 503 -25.34 -19.31 65.02
N ASN A 504 -24.91 -20.41 65.66
CA ASN A 504 -24.01 -21.39 65.05
C ASN A 504 -24.56 -21.96 63.72
N ARG A 505 -25.88 -22.05 63.55
CA ARG A 505 -26.51 -22.46 62.28
C ARG A 505 -26.40 -21.37 61.21
N SER A 506 -26.54 -20.09 61.58
CA SER A 506 -26.31 -18.96 60.69
C SER A 506 -24.83 -18.87 60.28
N ASP A 507 -23.92 -19.07 61.23
CA ASP A 507 -22.48 -19.05 61.01
C ASP A 507 -22.03 -20.21 60.08
N VAL A 508 -22.61 -21.40 60.26
CA VAL A 508 -22.41 -22.55 59.36
C VAL A 508 -23.05 -22.36 57.98
N GLY A 509 -24.10 -21.54 57.87
CA GLY A 509 -24.68 -21.12 56.59
C GLY A 509 -23.68 -20.26 55.81
N ALA A 510 -23.25 -19.15 56.40
CA ALA A 510 -22.27 -18.25 55.77
C ALA A 510 -20.96 -18.97 55.38
N VAL A 511 -20.46 -19.89 56.20
CA VAL A 511 -19.27 -20.70 55.88
C VAL A 511 -19.51 -21.74 54.77
N ALA A 512 -20.77 -22.12 54.49
CA ALA A 512 -21.10 -22.93 53.32
C ALA A 512 -21.19 -22.07 52.06
N ASP A 513 -21.77 -20.87 52.17
CA ASP A 513 -21.84 -19.88 51.08
C ASP A 513 -20.40 -19.45 50.66
N ASP A 514 -19.55 -19.09 51.62
CA ASP A 514 -18.11 -18.79 51.44
C ASP A 514 -17.36 -19.94 50.72
N LEU A 515 -17.77 -21.19 50.96
CA LEU A 515 -17.14 -22.38 50.36
C LEU A 515 -17.58 -22.61 48.90
N GLU A 516 -18.79 -22.19 48.54
CA GLU A 516 -19.30 -22.24 47.17
C GLU A 516 -18.63 -21.14 46.32
N ASP A 517 -18.49 -19.92 46.87
CA ASP A 517 -17.71 -18.83 46.25
C ASP A 517 -16.24 -19.23 46.02
N VAL A 518 -15.55 -19.74 47.06
CA VAL A 518 -14.16 -20.21 46.95
C VAL A 518 -14.03 -21.33 45.93
N ARG A 519 -15.03 -22.21 45.82
CA ARG A 519 -15.02 -23.26 44.79
C ARG A 519 -15.11 -22.65 43.39
N GLY A 520 -16.00 -21.69 43.16
CA GLY A 520 -16.09 -20.99 41.86
C GLY A 520 -14.73 -20.46 41.41
N THR A 521 -14.02 -19.74 42.29
CA THR A 521 -12.68 -19.21 41.98
C THR A 521 -11.60 -20.27 41.74
N VAL A 522 -11.79 -21.50 42.23
CA VAL A 522 -10.87 -22.64 41.96
C VAL A 522 -11.18 -23.30 40.63
N ASP A 523 -12.46 -23.39 40.25
CA ASP A 523 -12.89 -23.91 38.96
C ASP A 523 -12.49 -22.90 37.84
N GLU A 524 -12.68 -21.58 38.02
CA GLU A 524 -12.18 -20.49 37.12
C GLU A 524 -10.65 -20.49 36.96
N LEU A 525 -9.91 -20.67 38.07
CA LEU A 525 -8.44 -20.77 38.03
C LEU A 525 -7.97 -22.05 37.32
N GLY A 526 -8.79 -23.11 37.31
CA GLY A 526 -8.55 -24.30 36.52
C GLY A 526 -8.60 -24.02 35.02
N GLU A 527 -9.66 -23.35 34.57
CA GLU A 527 -9.83 -22.93 33.17
C GLU A 527 -8.67 -22.03 32.70
N THR A 528 -8.28 -21.05 33.53
CA THR A 528 -7.11 -20.17 33.28
C THR A 528 -5.79 -20.96 33.15
N VAL A 529 -5.62 -22.03 33.92
CA VAL A 529 -4.42 -22.88 33.88
C VAL A 529 -4.40 -23.78 32.65
N ASP A 530 -5.56 -24.33 32.25
CA ASP A 530 -5.66 -25.15 31.03
C ASP A 530 -5.45 -24.30 29.76
N GLU A 531 -5.91 -23.04 29.74
CA GLU A 531 -5.62 -22.07 28.67
C GLU A 531 -4.12 -21.75 28.58
N LEU A 532 -3.47 -21.43 29.71
CA LEU A 532 -2.02 -21.19 29.75
C LEU A 532 -1.20 -22.43 29.37
N ILE A 533 -1.70 -23.64 29.62
CA ILE A 533 -1.07 -24.90 29.16
C ILE A 533 -1.18 -25.06 27.64
N ALA A 534 -2.28 -24.63 27.02
CA ALA A 534 -2.41 -24.60 25.57
C ALA A 534 -1.41 -23.60 24.96
N GLU A 535 -1.34 -22.37 25.47
CA GLU A 535 -0.38 -21.35 25.03
C GLU A 535 1.07 -21.84 25.17
N VAL A 536 1.44 -22.44 26.32
CA VAL A 536 2.77 -23.04 26.55
C VAL A 536 3.07 -24.23 25.62
N THR A 537 2.05 -24.86 25.03
CA THR A 537 2.24 -25.92 24.02
C THR A 537 2.50 -25.35 22.63
N ASP A 538 1.97 -24.17 22.31
CA ASP A 538 2.18 -23.45 21.03
C ASP A 538 3.66 -23.04 20.86
N TYR A 539 4.31 -22.61 21.94
CA TYR A 539 5.78 -22.42 21.98
C TYR A 539 6.59 -23.71 21.72
N GLY A 540 5.94 -24.88 21.60
CA GLY A 540 6.56 -26.11 21.11
C GLY A 540 6.92 -26.04 19.63
N ASP A 541 6.11 -25.35 18.81
CA ASP A 541 6.32 -25.24 17.36
C ASP A 541 7.48 -24.28 17.01
N LEU A 542 7.94 -23.46 17.97
CA LEU A 542 9.21 -22.73 17.91
C LEU A 542 10.41 -23.66 17.61
N ALA A 543 10.35 -24.94 18.00
CA ALA A 543 11.37 -25.92 17.63
C ALA A 543 11.47 -26.11 16.10
N SER A 544 10.33 -26.10 15.39
CA SER A 544 10.31 -26.20 13.92
C SER A 544 10.79 -24.92 13.23
N ALA A 545 10.58 -23.76 13.85
CA ALA A 545 11.18 -22.50 13.40
C ALA A 545 12.71 -22.50 13.58
N VAL A 546 13.24 -23.10 14.65
CA VAL A 546 14.69 -23.30 14.84
C VAL A 546 15.26 -24.27 13.80
N ASP A 547 14.63 -25.44 13.59
CA ASP A 547 15.04 -26.38 12.52
C ASP A 547 15.02 -25.72 11.12
N SER A 548 14.15 -24.71 10.91
CA SER A 548 14.08 -23.92 9.66
C SER A 548 15.17 -22.84 9.57
N LEU A 549 15.55 -22.21 10.69
CA LEU A 549 16.66 -21.25 10.75
C LEU A 549 18.02 -21.92 10.52
N ASP A 550 18.24 -23.11 11.09
CA ASP A 550 19.45 -23.92 10.83
C ASP A 550 19.56 -24.26 9.33
N GLY A 551 18.44 -24.54 8.65
CA GLY A 551 18.39 -24.76 7.20
C GLY A 551 18.73 -23.51 6.38
N LEU A 552 18.18 -22.35 6.77
CA LEU A 552 18.51 -21.06 6.14
C LEU A 552 20.00 -20.68 6.33
N GLU A 553 20.64 -21.07 7.44
CA GLU A 553 22.09 -20.86 7.64
C GLU A 553 22.92 -21.68 6.62
N GLU A 554 22.56 -22.95 6.34
CA GLU A 554 23.22 -23.76 5.29
C GLU A 554 23.00 -23.18 3.87
N GLU A 555 21.82 -22.64 3.58
CA GLU A 555 21.53 -21.96 2.31
C GLU A 555 22.31 -20.65 2.16
N ILE A 556 22.43 -19.85 3.22
CA ILE A 556 23.22 -18.61 3.24
C ILE A 556 24.73 -18.90 3.08
N GLU A 557 25.29 -19.93 3.72
CA GLU A 557 26.70 -20.33 3.48
C GLU A 557 26.95 -20.74 2.02
N THR A 558 25.96 -21.41 1.40
CA THR A 558 26.01 -21.83 0.00
C THR A 558 25.96 -20.62 -0.94
N LEU A 559 24.95 -19.75 -0.81
CA LEU A 559 24.80 -18.54 -1.63
C LEU A 559 26.00 -17.60 -1.49
N ALA A 560 26.54 -17.43 -0.28
CA ALA A 560 27.75 -16.65 -0.05
C ALA A 560 29.00 -17.26 -0.71
N THR A 561 28.99 -18.55 -1.05
CA THR A 561 30.06 -19.18 -1.83
C THR A 561 29.88 -18.90 -3.32
N ASP A 562 28.66 -19.11 -3.85
CA ASP A 562 28.35 -18.88 -5.26
C ASP A 562 28.57 -17.42 -5.69
N VAL A 563 28.25 -16.44 -4.81
CA VAL A 563 28.55 -15.02 -5.04
C VAL A 563 30.05 -14.78 -5.26
N ARG A 564 30.94 -15.42 -4.49
CA ARG A 564 32.41 -15.23 -4.60
C ARG A 564 33.00 -15.85 -5.86
N ASP A 565 32.42 -16.96 -6.30
CA ASP A 565 32.78 -17.59 -7.58
C ASP A 565 32.27 -16.74 -8.76
N LEU A 566 31.08 -16.13 -8.67
CA LEU A 566 30.55 -15.17 -9.66
C LEU A 566 31.35 -13.86 -9.71
N GLU A 567 31.78 -13.30 -8.57
CA GLU A 567 32.74 -12.18 -8.51
C GLU A 567 34.02 -12.52 -9.28
N THR A 568 34.57 -13.71 -9.02
CA THR A 568 35.80 -14.20 -9.66
C THR A 568 35.64 -14.36 -11.17
N GLU A 569 34.56 -15.01 -11.65
CA GLU A 569 34.30 -15.15 -13.09
C GLU A 569 34.06 -13.79 -13.77
N THR A 570 33.41 -12.85 -13.06
CA THR A 570 33.15 -11.50 -13.56
C THR A 570 34.45 -10.71 -13.74
N ASP A 571 35.39 -10.80 -12.81
CA ASP A 571 36.68 -10.12 -12.94
C ASP A 571 37.61 -10.79 -13.97
N GLU A 572 37.55 -12.12 -14.15
CA GLU A 572 38.21 -12.79 -15.28
C GLU A 572 37.64 -12.31 -16.63
N LYS A 573 36.31 -12.21 -16.78
CA LYS A 573 35.64 -11.65 -17.98
C LYS A 573 36.06 -10.19 -18.23
N ARG A 574 36.04 -9.34 -17.20
CA ARG A 574 36.49 -7.93 -17.28
C ARG A 574 37.95 -7.82 -17.70
N ALA A 575 38.83 -8.70 -17.21
CA ALA A 575 40.23 -8.75 -17.62
C ALA A 575 40.41 -9.18 -19.08
N ALA A 576 39.64 -10.18 -19.55
CA ALA A 576 39.66 -10.62 -20.94
C ALA A 576 39.19 -9.52 -21.91
N VAL A 577 38.05 -8.86 -21.63
CA VAL A 577 37.52 -7.76 -22.46
C VAL A 577 38.50 -6.59 -22.52
N ARG A 578 39.16 -6.23 -21.41
CA ARG A 578 40.20 -5.18 -21.39
C ARG A 578 41.37 -5.50 -22.31
N SER A 579 41.83 -6.75 -22.33
CA SER A 579 42.90 -7.23 -23.22
C SER A 579 42.51 -7.21 -24.70
N GLU A 580 41.25 -7.54 -25.02
CA GLU A 580 40.76 -7.46 -26.39
C GLU A 580 40.63 -6.00 -26.87
N LEU A 581 40.16 -5.08 -26.01
CA LEU A 581 40.11 -3.65 -26.28
C LEU A 581 41.51 -3.04 -26.50
N GLU A 582 42.50 -3.41 -25.69
CA GLU A 582 43.91 -3.00 -25.88
C GLU A 582 44.41 -3.45 -27.26
N SER A 583 44.18 -4.73 -27.61
CA SER A 583 44.55 -5.25 -28.93
C SER A 583 43.75 -4.62 -30.09
N ILE A 584 42.54 -4.10 -29.87
CA ILE A 584 41.78 -3.34 -30.88
C ILE A 584 42.40 -1.93 -31.04
N GLY A 585 42.80 -1.29 -29.94
CA GLY A 585 43.54 -0.03 -29.94
C GLY A 585 44.82 -0.09 -30.78
N ASP A 586 45.68 -1.08 -30.52
CA ASP A 586 46.91 -1.33 -31.31
C ASP A 586 46.63 -1.39 -32.82
N LYS A 587 45.56 -2.09 -33.21
CA LYS A 587 45.16 -2.24 -34.63
C LYS A 587 44.62 -0.94 -35.21
N GLN A 588 43.97 -0.09 -34.41
CA GLN A 588 43.48 1.20 -34.86
C GLN A 588 44.64 2.18 -35.09
N GLU A 589 45.65 2.21 -34.20
CA GLU A 589 46.87 3.00 -34.39
C GLU A 589 47.60 2.56 -35.67
N MET A 590 47.84 1.25 -35.85
CA MET A 590 48.45 0.71 -37.08
C MET A 590 47.65 1.04 -38.36
N LEU A 591 46.32 1.03 -38.30
CA LEU A 591 45.47 1.39 -39.45
C LEU A 591 45.45 2.88 -39.73
N GLN A 592 45.74 3.73 -38.74
CA GLN A 592 45.89 5.17 -38.93
C GLN A 592 47.25 5.49 -39.57
N ASP A 593 48.34 4.87 -39.10
CA ASP A 593 49.65 4.93 -39.74
C ASP A 593 49.58 4.49 -41.22
N ASP A 594 48.93 3.36 -41.52
CA ASP A 594 48.72 2.86 -42.89
C ASP A 594 47.89 3.83 -43.78
N VAL A 595 47.04 4.67 -43.19
CA VAL A 595 46.23 5.68 -43.91
C VAL A 595 47.04 6.93 -44.20
N ASP A 596 47.80 7.44 -43.23
CA ASP A 596 48.68 8.60 -43.42
C ASP A 596 49.78 8.28 -44.46
N ASP A 597 50.36 7.08 -44.40
CA ASP A 597 51.35 6.58 -45.39
C ASP A 597 50.74 6.42 -46.80
N ILE A 598 49.41 6.29 -46.92
CA ILE A 598 48.68 6.27 -48.20
C ILE A 598 48.42 7.70 -48.73
N ASP A 599 48.14 8.68 -47.87
CA ASP A 599 47.87 10.07 -48.29
C ASP A 599 49.15 10.76 -48.77
N ASP A 600 50.27 10.60 -48.05
CA ASP A 600 51.63 11.03 -48.47
C ASP A 600 51.96 10.51 -49.89
N ARG A 601 51.60 9.25 -50.16
CA ARG A 601 51.81 8.60 -51.46
C ARG A 601 50.82 9.08 -52.54
N LEU A 602 49.65 9.57 -52.15
CA LEU A 602 48.65 10.14 -53.05
C LEU A 602 49.05 11.57 -53.46
N GLU A 603 49.52 12.40 -52.52
CA GLU A 603 50.07 13.73 -52.80
C GLU A 603 51.27 13.62 -53.76
N ALA A 604 52.26 12.78 -53.44
CA ALA A 604 53.41 12.54 -54.32
C ALA A 604 53.03 12.04 -55.73
N THR A 605 51.95 11.25 -55.85
CA THR A 605 51.43 10.80 -57.15
C THR A 605 50.72 11.93 -57.92
N SER A 606 50.08 12.87 -57.20
CA SER A 606 49.47 14.06 -57.78
C SER A 606 50.53 15.01 -58.35
N ASP A 607 51.61 15.25 -57.61
CA ASP A 607 52.76 16.05 -58.05
C ASP A 607 53.40 15.46 -59.32
N ASP A 608 53.64 14.15 -59.35
CA ASP A 608 54.17 13.46 -60.54
C ASP A 608 53.23 13.62 -61.77
N LEU A 609 51.91 13.63 -61.55
CA LEU A 609 50.92 13.86 -62.61
C LEU A 609 50.90 15.30 -63.12
N GLU A 610 51.09 16.31 -62.25
CA GLU A 610 51.23 17.71 -62.69
C GLU A 610 52.54 17.93 -63.46
N ASN A 611 53.67 17.39 -62.97
CA ASN A 611 54.95 17.42 -63.69
C ASN A 611 54.86 16.74 -65.07
N VAL A 612 54.17 15.59 -65.17
CA VAL A 612 53.91 14.91 -66.45
C VAL A 612 53.04 15.76 -67.38
N ARG A 613 52.05 16.48 -66.83
CA ARG A 613 51.19 17.39 -67.60
C ARG A 613 51.96 18.57 -68.19
N GLU A 614 52.74 19.29 -67.39
CA GLU A 614 53.60 20.38 -67.88
C GLU A 614 54.56 19.88 -68.99
N ALA A 615 55.13 18.69 -68.81
CA ALA A 615 56.00 18.05 -69.79
C ALA A 615 55.28 17.62 -71.08
N VAL A 616 53.97 17.40 -71.06
CA VAL A 616 53.13 17.17 -72.25
C VAL A 616 52.78 18.48 -72.94
N ASP A 617 52.39 19.51 -72.19
CA ASP A 617 52.01 20.82 -72.75
C ASP A 617 53.22 21.50 -73.42
N GLY A 618 54.40 21.53 -72.78
CA GLY A 618 55.63 22.03 -73.39
C GLY A 618 56.13 21.21 -74.59
N ARG A 619 55.75 19.93 -74.70
CA ARG A 619 55.96 19.13 -75.92
C ARG A 619 54.99 19.52 -77.04
N ALA A 620 53.74 19.85 -76.72
CA ALA A 620 52.78 20.34 -77.71
C ALA A 620 53.24 21.68 -78.32
N GLU A 621 53.74 22.62 -77.51
CA GLU A 621 54.35 23.87 -78.00
C GLU A 621 55.57 23.61 -78.91
N THR A 622 56.41 22.64 -78.52
CA THR A 622 57.58 22.22 -79.33
C THR A 622 57.14 21.62 -80.67
N ILE A 623 56.06 20.85 -80.70
CA ILE A 623 55.50 20.27 -81.94
C ILE A 623 54.97 21.39 -82.84
N ALA A 624 54.14 22.31 -82.32
CA ALA A 624 53.60 23.42 -83.10
C ALA A 624 54.72 24.31 -83.72
N THR A 625 55.79 24.55 -82.95
CA THR A 625 57.00 25.27 -83.42
C THR A 625 57.75 24.51 -84.52
N LEU A 626 57.70 23.18 -84.52
CA LEU A 626 58.28 22.34 -85.58
C LEU A 626 57.40 22.28 -86.83
N GLU A 627 56.08 22.33 -86.67
CA GLU A 627 55.11 22.37 -87.77
C GLU A 627 55.20 23.68 -88.56
N GLU A 628 55.22 24.84 -87.89
CA GLU A 628 55.47 26.15 -88.51
C GLU A 628 56.78 26.15 -89.33
N ARG A 629 57.87 25.65 -88.71
CA ARG A 629 59.18 25.55 -89.37
C ARG A 629 59.24 24.51 -90.49
N PHE A 630 58.29 23.58 -90.56
CA PHE A 630 58.15 22.64 -91.67
C PHE A 630 57.37 23.29 -92.82
N GLU A 631 56.31 24.04 -92.54
CA GLU A 631 55.56 24.82 -93.54
C GLU A 631 56.43 25.89 -94.21
N ASP A 632 57.27 26.60 -93.44
CA ASP A 632 58.35 27.46 -93.94
C ASP A 632 59.27 26.74 -94.93
N ARG A 633 59.71 25.52 -94.58
CA ARG A 633 60.64 24.74 -95.42
C ARG A 633 59.97 24.20 -96.68
N VAL A 634 58.71 23.79 -96.59
CA VAL A 634 57.88 23.41 -97.76
C VAL A 634 57.73 24.59 -98.70
N SER A 635 57.49 25.79 -98.16
CA SER A 635 57.40 27.04 -98.94
C SER A 635 58.72 27.40 -99.64
N GLU A 636 59.86 27.27 -98.95
CA GLU A 636 61.19 27.46 -99.54
C GLU A 636 61.49 26.42 -100.63
N LEU A 637 61.14 25.15 -100.41
CA LEU A 637 61.30 24.09 -101.41
C LEU A 637 60.43 24.33 -102.65
N GLY A 638 59.22 24.85 -102.49
CA GLY A 638 58.38 25.31 -103.60
C GLY A 638 59.07 26.42 -104.41
N ALA A 639 59.60 27.44 -103.74
CA ALA A 639 60.34 28.52 -104.40
C ALA A 639 61.66 28.05 -105.07
N LEU A 640 62.29 26.99 -104.56
CA LEU A 640 63.45 26.35 -105.19
C LEU A 640 63.05 25.49 -106.40
N ALA A 641 61.91 24.82 -106.38
CA ALA A 641 61.37 24.10 -107.53
C ALA A 641 61.01 25.07 -108.67
N GLU A 642 60.32 26.18 -108.37
CA GLU A 642 60.02 27.28 -109.31
C GLU A 642 61.31 27.78 -110.00
N ARG A 643 62.35 28.05 -109.21
CA ARG A 643 63.67 28.47 -109.69
C ARG A 643 64.42 27.40 -110.47
N THR A 644 64.10 26.12 -110.27
CA THR A 644 64.68 25.00 -111.03
C THR A 644 64.03 24.92 -112.41
N SER A 645 62.70 25.03 -112.49
CA SER A 645 61.97 25.08 -113.77
C SER A 645 62.42 26.26 -114.64
N VAL A 646 62.66 27.43 -114.05
CA VAL A 646 63.24 28.61 -114.74
C VAL A 646 64.70 28.39 -115.19
N LEU A 647 65.43 27.45 -114.58
CA LEU A 647 66.77 27.05 -115.04
C LEU A 647 66.72 25.97 -116.12
N GLU A 648 65.70 25.11 -116.11
CA GLU A 648 65.41 24.13 -117.17
C GLU A 648 65.00 24.85 -118.46
N GLU A 649 64.03 25.79 -118.41
CA GLU A 649 63.65 26.64 -119.55
C GLU A 649 64.86 27.38 -120.14
N ARG A 650 65.74 27.92 -119.28
CA ARG A 650 66.99 28.58 -119.67
C ARG A 650 68.08 27.63 -120.18
N THR A 651 67.92 26.32 -120.00
CA THR A 651 68.81 25.29 -120.55
C THR A 651 68.31 24.88 -121.95
N ASP A 652 67.00 24.73 -122.14
CA ASP A 652 66.37 24.51 -123.45
C ASP A 652 66.64 25.69 -124.41
N ASP A 653 66.58 26.93 -123.90
CA ASP A 653 67.00 28.17 -124.58
C ASP A 653 68.47 28.11 -125.03
N LEU A 654 69.34 27.49 -124.22
CA LEU A 654 70.77 27.36 -124.52
C LEU A 654 71.08 26.21 -125.48
N GLU A 655 70.33 25.10 -125.44
CA GLU A 655 70.40 24.03 -126.44
C GLU A 655 69.94 24.56 -127.82
N THR A 656 68.84 25.33 -127.85
CA THR A 656 68.38 26.06 -129.04
C THR A 656 69.41 27.10 -129.54
N LEU A 657 70.26 27.62 -128.65
CA LEU A 657 71.38 28.50 -129.02
C LEU A 657 72.58 27.69 -129.55
N GLY A 658 72.78 26.46 -129.08
CA GLY A 658 73.75 25.49 -129.59
C GLY A 658 73.44 25.05 -131.01
N ASP A 659 72.20 24.64 -131.29
CA ASP A 659 71.70 24.35 -132.65
C ASP A 659 72.01 25.50 -133.61
N ARG A 660 71.85 26.74 -133.14
CA ARG A 660 72.12 27.96 -133.90
C ARG A 660 73.60 28.32 -134.06
N VAL A 661 74.49 27.71 -133.28
CA VAL A 661 75.95 27.75 -133.50
C VAL A 661 76.35 26.68 -134.50
N ASP A 662 75.80 25.46 -134.41
CA ASP A 662 76.03 24.40 -135.41
C ASP A 662 75.52 24.83 -136.81
N ASP A 663 74.41 25.57 -136.89
CA ASP A 663 73.91 26.22 -138.12
C ASP A 663 74.91 27.27 -138.68
N VAL A 664 75.68 27.93 -137.81
CA VAL A 664 76.69 28.94 -138.18
C VAL A 664 78.00 28.29 -138.61
N ASP A 665 78.48 27.26 -137.91
CA ASP A 665 79.62 26.45 -138.34
C ASP A 665 79.32 25.77 -139.70
N GLY A 666 78.09 25.27 -139.88
CA GLY A 666 77.58 24.78 -141.16
C GLY A 666 77.46 25.85 -142.27
N LEU A 667 77.43 27.14 -141.92
CA LEU A 667 77.57 28.25 -142.86
C LEU A 667 79.04 28.59 -143.13
N GLU A 668 79.94 28.49 -142.16
CA GLU A 668 81.39 28.70 -142.34
C GLU A 668 82.01 27.62 -143.24
N ASP A 669 81.60 26.35 -143.09
CA ASP A 669 81.93 25.26 -144.01
C ASP A 669 81.48 25.57 -145.45
N ARG A 670 80.30 26.19 -145.60
CA ARG A 670 79.75 26.58 -146.92
C ARG A 670 80.44 27.81 -147.51
N VAL A 671 80.93 28.74 -146.69
CA VAL A 671 81.78 29.86 -147.13
C VAL A 671 83.13 29.31 -147.61
N THR A 672 83.76 28.44 -146.83
CA THR A 672 85.02 27.75 -147.19
C THR A 672 84.89 26.96 -148.50
N ALA A 673 83.75 26.29 -148.70
CA ALA A 673 83.44 25.61 -149.96
C ALA A 673 83.27 26.59 -151.15
N LEU A 674 82.72 27.79 -150.93
CA LEU A 674 82.58 28.83 -151.97
C LEU A 674 83.93 29.45 -152.35
N GLU A 675 84.80 29.79 -151.40
CA GLU A 675 86.16 30.27 -151.69
C GLU A 675 86.98 29.23 -152.48
N THR A 676 86.75 27.94 -152.21
CA THR A 676 87.34 26.80 -152.94
C THR A 676 86.78 26.64 -154.38
N ILE A 677 85.61 27.21 -154.66
CA ILE A 677 85.04 27.28 -156.03
C ILE A 677 85.55 28.52 -156.76
N GLU A 678 85.70 29.66 -156.09
CA GLU A 678 86.23 30.89 -156.70
C GLU A 678 87.70 30.73 -157.15
N THR A 679 88.49 29.93 -156.44
CA THR A 679 89.85 29.54 -156.85
C THR A 679 89.93 28.57 -158.05
N ARG A 680 88.81 28.29 -158.74
CA ARG A 680 88.71 27.30 -159.82
C ARG A 680 88.13 27.82 -161.13
N VAL A 681 88.08 29.15 -161.30
CA VAL A 681 87.65 29.89 -162.51
C VAL A 681 88.82 30.66 -163.12
#